data_AF-A0A520QPE6-F1
#
_entry.id   AF-A0A520QPE6-F1
#
_cell.length_a   1.000
_cell.length_b   1.000
_cell.length_c   1.000
_cell.angle_alpha   90.00
_cell.angle_beta   90.00
_cell.angle_gamma   90.00
#
_symmetry.space_group_name_H-M   'P 1'
#
loop_
_entity.id
_entity.type
_entity.pdbx_description
1 polymer ?
#
loop_
_entity_poly.entity_id
_entity_poly.type
_entity_poly.pdbx_seq_one_letter_code
_entity_poly.pdbx_strand_id
1 'polypeptide(L)'
;MGGAPKGRTWLGVWKELDPATRRAVAEAAWEHPKIGKMATAALAQHDRVRRQTVDRWSVEKRADRFARMRRLPNAQLAAALLTHYHLARRERLVVSFLDFLKIPNQRGLIENIEELEAPARSRMVAAIRRMVATFPKSHVKLFLDVISCQSAFDVFREFDLARQESLVDEALEPKKRTQAPTDTFAGQLASELADEPTEPQRDRTSPQEETPPTFTTLDQVLMRTVVAAVAEVHGALQPEKVDDLVEEVIQLNLERHQSYFHRGFMTVLLGRELALDFPEASEPRRGWYACGAILGYRRRGNLDAVVELLGQRPELLRELSRPGTGYAEEIVSVVFDAFRRKGRFAEAARFLSPNVVARAGVDLARSVLEAASGLIRERREADARKLLDVLLAALPTLREDPDLPDDFEVLLQRRRAHCARLRGDFEGARKLLEPQLDVSDPGVRSDILADLGLIECGLRSLADVRLPPDEQMLGDFAAQFERGWTLFQRSSRVAAGGRNHGDFCIGMALFAKGEGDESISYLERAVAGMSADPDRYGRFGPLDSARLALATALAETADLARVPYAQDLLVQAVESKAKAPQYMLRRALMALELTDPDVGVEIADGFYRALGTRALPVLAETRLVRHVPDALDELLATANRGTLTKRRRWDAAWTVLQESHAMREAASGDDAASSKERATEALDVLVELADEAPFIDEMIELLADERGPWRTATDALDARIVQATLYESKGQFANAATELSRAFHATLDVDDEWALGKAEALLDDIRALGGDEAVASLEPRYRQYKEVFERRSQSGLVVPPTVDPEEFYGLVLVVGGNETQQAQDEAIAAAIKEQWPNVTLIFERTGWASSWGDQLKNMEGELARARVVILMRYVRTMLGKHIRKRCSENDIPWVACTGSGRASMLRAIEQGILLAWRQSGVAAAGQ
;
A
#
# COMPACT_ATOMS: atom_id res chain seq x y z
N MET A 1 -34.75 -19.34 -25.06
CA MET A 1 -34.57 -18.82 -23.68
C MET A 1 -33.34 -17.93 -23.70
N GLY A 2 -33.52 -16.63 -23.91
CA GLY A 2 -32.42 -15.66 -23.91
C GLY A 2 -32.04 -15.33 -22.48
N GLY A 3 -30.78 -15.55 -22.08
CA GLY A 3 -30.28 -15.10 -20.79
C GLY A 3 -30.43 -13.58 -20.66
N ALA A 4 -30.62 -13.10 -19.44
CA ALA A 4 -30.68 -11.66 -19.16
C ALA A 4 -29.47 -10.94 -19.79
N PRO A 5 -29.64 -9.72 -20.33
CA PRO A 5 -28.52 -8.95 -20.89
C PRO A 5 -27.43 -8.81 -19.84
N LYS A 6 -26.21 -9.29 -20.10
CA LYS A 6 -25.06 -8.99 -19.25
C LYS A 6 -24.65 -7.54 -19.52
N GLY A 7 -24.66 -6.69 -18.49
CA GLY A 7 -24.16 -5.30 -18.57
C GLY A 7 -22.70 -5.25 -19.01
N ARG A 8 -22.29 -4.14 -19.64
CA ARG A 8 -20.89 -3.96 -20.07
C ARG A 8 -19.98 -3.69 -18.87
N THR A 9 -18.71 -4.07 -18.96
CA THR A 9 -17.69 -3.71 -17.95
C THR A 9 -16.83 -2.54 -18.42
N TRP A 10 -16.39 -1.68 -17.50
CA TRP A 10 -15.55 -0.51 -17.81
C TRP A 10 -14.25 -0.88 -18.53
N LEU A 11 -13.59 -1.95 -18.09
CA LEU A 11 -12.39 -2.49 -18.74
C LEU A 11 -12.69 -3.06 -20.13
N GLY A 12 -13.86 -3.68 -20.30
CA GLY A 12 -14.33 -4.18 -21.60
C GLY A 12 -14.53 -3.05 -22.60
N VAL A 13 -15.22 -1.97 -22.20
CA VAL A 13 -15.43 -0.78 -23.04
C VAL A 13 -14.09 -0.17 -23.47
N TRP A 14 -13.15 0.01 -22.55
CA TRP A 14 -11.81 0.53 -22.87
C TRP A 14 -11.05 -0.36 -23.87
N LYS A 15 -11.10 -1.69 -23.69
CA LYS A 15 -10.42 -2.67 -24.55
C LYS A 15 -10.97 -2.67 -25.99
N GLU A 16 -12.24 -2.29 -26.17
CA GLU A 16 -12.91 -2.19 -27.47
C GLU A 16 -12.68 -0.86 -28.20
N LEU A 17 -12.24 0.19 -27.50
CA LEU A 17 -11.95 1.48 -28.12
C LEU A 17 -10.86 1.39 -29.20
N ASP A 18 -11.04 2.15 -30.27
CA ASP A 18 -9.99 2.38 -31.25
C ASP A 18 -8.90 3.32 -30.68
N PRO A 19 -7.67 3.29 -31.25
CA PRO A 19 -6.56 4.08 -30.75
C PRO A 19 -6.80 5.59 -30.73
N ALA A 20 -7.53 6.13 -31.72
CA ALA A 20 -7.79 7.57 -31.80
C ALA A 20 -8.74 8.00 -30.68
N THR A 21 -9.78 7.20 -30.39
CA THR A 21 -10.68 7.47 -29.26
C THR A 21 -9.96 7.33 -27.92
N ARG A 22 -9.09 6.32 -27.74
CA ARG A 22 -8.29 6.21 -26.49
C ARG A 22 -7.38 7.41 -26.29
N ARG A 23 -6.77 7.92 -27.37
CA ARG A 23 -5.94 9.12 -27.32
C ARG A 23 -6.75 10.32 -26.87
N ALA A 24 -7.93 10.56 -27.47
CA ALA A 24 -8.80 11.68 -27.09
C ALA A 24 -9.29 11.59 -25.64
N VAL A 25 -9.62 10.39 -25.16
CA VAL A 25 -9.96 10.16 -23.74
C VAL A 25 -8.78 10.46 -22.82
N ALA A 26 -7.58 10.04 -23.22
CA ALA A 26 -6.36 10.27 -22.46
C ALA A 26 -5.97 11.76 -22.41
N GLU A 27 -6.12 12.50 -23.51
CA GLU A 27 -5.90 13.95 -23.56
C GLU A 27 -6.81 14.69 -22.57
N ALA A 28 -8.12 14.38 -22.57
CA ALA A 28 -9.06 14.96 -21.61
C ALA A 28 -8.69 14.63 -20.15
N ALA A 29 -8.16 13.42 -19.89
CA ALA A 29 -7.79 13.00 -18.54
C ALA A 29 -6.71 13.89 -17.90
N TRP A 30 -5.72 14.37 -18.68
CA TRP A 30 -4.65 15.22 -18.16
C TRP A 30 -5.07 16.68 -17.92
N GLU A 31 -6.23 17.10 -18.42
CA GLU A 31 -6.84 18.39 -18.08
C GLU A 31 -7.44 18.39 -16.66
N HIS A 32 -7.75 17.19 -16.13
CA HIS A 32 -8.31 17.03 -14.79
C HIS A 32 -7.22 16.69 -13.76
N PRO A 33 -7.03 17.49 -12.68
CA PRO A 33 -5.92 17.31 -11.73
C PRO A 33 -5.83 15.94 -11.04
N LYS A 34 -6.99 15.35 -10.67
CA LYS A 34 -7.03 14.02 -10.03
C LYS A 34 -6.85 12.87 -11.05
N ILE A 35 -7.66 12.85 -12.11
CA ILE A 35 -7.63 11.79 -13.13
C ILE A 35 -6.29 11.78 -13.88
N GLY A 36 -5.71 12.94 -14.18
CA GLY A 36 -4.38 13.05 -14.78
C GLY A 36 -3.28 12.41 -13.93
N LYS A 37 -3.34 12.53 -12.59
CA LYS A 37 -2.40 11.84 -11.68
C LYS A 37 -2.58 10.33 -11.71
N MET A 38 -3.83 9.85 -11.77
CA MET A 38 -4.12 8.41 -11.88
C MET A 38 -3.63 7.85 -13.22
N ALA A 39 -3.86 8.57 -14.32
CA ALA A 39 -3.37 8.22 -15.66
C ALA A 39 -1.83 8.23 -15.72
N THR A 40 -1.17 9.22 -15.12
CA THR A 40 0.30 9.25 -14.98
C THR A 40 0.82 8.03 -14.22
N ALA A 41 0.18 7.66 -13.10
CA ALA A 41 0.60 6.50 -12.31
C ALA A 41 0.46 5.19 -13.09
N ALA A 42 -0.65 5.01 -13.80
CA ALA A 42 -0.88 3.85 -14.65
C ALA A 42 0.11 3.78 -15.82
N LEU A 43 0.41 4.92 -16.46
CA LEU A 43 1.38 4.99 -17.56
C LEU A 43 2.79 4.70 -17.08
N ALA A 44 3.18 5.21 -15.91
CA ALA A 44 4.49 4.96 -15.30
C ALA A 44 4.69 3.48 -14.99
N GLN A 45 3.66 2.81 -14.45
CA GLN A 45 3.68 1.38 -14.19
C GLN A 45 3.79 0.55 -15.47
N HIS A 46 2.98 0.87 -16.48
CA HIS A 46 3.00 0.18 -17.77
C HIS A 46 4.34 0.30 -18.48
N ASP A 47 4.91 1.50 -18.52
CA ASP A 47 6.17 1.79 -19.22
C ASP A 47 7.42 1.51 -18.37
N ARG A 48 7.24 1.03 -17.12
CA ARG A 48 8.32 0.74 -16.15
C ARG A 48 9.28 1.91 -15.94
N VAL A 49 8.72 3.12 -15.85
CA VAL A 49 9.46 4.37 -15.59
C VAL A 49 8.99 5.02 -14.30
N ARG A 50 9.83 5.88 -13.70
CA ARG A 50 9.44 6.65 -12.51
C ARG A 50 8.31 7.63 -12.86
N ARG A 51 7.37 7.85 -11.95
CA ARG A 51 6.26 8.82 -12.15
C ARG A 51 6.76 10.22 -12.51
N GLN A 52 7.82 10.68 -11.85
CA GLN A 52 8.49 11.95 -12.13
C GLN A 52 9.00 12.07 -13.57
N THR A 53 9.31 10.95 -14.23
CA THR A 53 9.73 10.93 -15.64
C THR A 53 8.54 11.16 -16.57
N VAL A 54 7.38 10.57 -16.27
CA VAL A 54 6.14 10.76 -17.03
C VAL A 54 5.62 12.20 -16.84
N ASP A 55 5.74 12.75 -15.63
CA ASP A 55 5.37 14.15 -15.32
C ASP A 55 6.19 15.20 -16.09
N ARG A 56 7.33 14.80 -16.68
CA ARG A 56 8.15 15.65 -17.55
C ARG A 56 7.80 15.51 -19.03
N TRP A 57 6.98 14.54 -19.42
CA TRP A 57 6.52 14.39 -20.81
C TRP A 57 5.45 15.44 -21.15
N SER A 58 5.37 15.84 -22.42
CA SER A 58 4.25 16.66 -22.90
C SER A 58 2.94 15.88 -22.86
N VAL A 59 1.80 16.58 -22.84
CA VAL A 59 0.47 15.94 -22.79
C VAL A 59 0.24 15.04 -24.00
N GLU A 60 0.70 15.46 -25.17
CA GLU A 60 0.59 14.71 -26.43
C GLU A 60 1.37 13.39 -26.34
N LYS A 61 2.60 13.45 -25.82
CA LYS A 61 3.43 12.24 -25.63
C LYS A 61 2.81 11.29 -24.62
N ARG A 62 2.19 11.80 -23.55
CA ARG A 62 1.49 10.97 -22.57
C ARG A 62 0.26 10.31 -23.19
N ALA A 63 -0.56 11.09 -23.90
CA ALA A 63 -1.75 10.58 -24.58
C ALA A 63 -1.44 9.52 -25.63
N ASP A 64 -0.39 9.71 -26.42
CA ASP A 64 0.05 8.74 -27.43
C ASP A 64 0.50 7.42 -26.84
N ARG A 65 1.25 7.46 -25.73
CA ARG A 65 1.70 6.24 -25.05
C ARG A 65 0.56 5.58 -24.30
N PHE A 66 -0.31 6.35 -23.67
CA PHE A 66 -1.49 5.85 -22.97
C PHE A 66 -2.50 5.18 -23.92
N ALA A 67 -2.69 5.71 -25.14
CA ALA A 67 -3.57 5.13 -26.14
C ALA A 67 -3.16 3.71 -26.57
N ARG A 68 -1.88 3.34 -26.39
CA ARG A 68 -1.36 1.98 -26.66
C ARG A 68 -1.70 0.98 -25.55
N MET A 69 -2.09 1.46 -24.37
CA MET A 69 -2.48 0.62 -23.24
C MET A 69 -3.85 0.00 -23.52
N ARG A 70 -3.88 -1.18 -24.14
CA ARG A 70 -5.14 -1.90 -24.42
C ARG A 70 -5.81 -2.45 -23.15
N ARG A 71 -5.03 -2.64 -22.07
CA ARG A 71 -5.51 -3.06 -20.75
C ARG A 71 -5.15 -1.98 -19.74
N LEU A 72 -6.15 -1.50 -19.00
CA LEU A 72 -5.95 -0.61 -17.86
C LEU A 72 -5.76 -1.44 -16.58
N PRO A 73 -5.06 -0.90 -15.57
CA PRO A 73 -4.78 -1.61 -14.33
C PRO A 73 -6.04 -1.93 -13.49
N ASN A 74 -7.08 -1.09 -13.55
CA ASN A 74 -8.31 -1.32 -12.80
C ASN A 74 -9.54 -0.64 -13.44
N ALA A 75 -10.72 -1.07 -13.03
CA ALA A 75 -12.00 -0.58 -13.55
C ALA A 75 -12.30 0.86 -13.12
N GLN A 76 -11.83 1.30 -11.94
CA GLN A 76 -12.04 2.65 -11.42
C GLN A 76 -11.38 3.70 -12.32
N LEU A 77 -10.15 3.44 -12.79
CA LEU A 77 -9.47 4.31 -13.74
C LEU A 77 -10.22 4.37 -15.07
N ALA A 78 -10.68 3.22 -15.58
CA ALA A 78 -11.47 3.17 -16.81
C ALA A 78 -12.78 3.98 -16.69
N ALA A 79 -13.49 3.84 -15.56
CA ALA A 79 -14.69 4.60 -15.25
C ALA A 79 -14.40 6.11 -15.18
N ALA A 80 -13.38 6.52 -14.42
CA ALA A 80 -13.01 7.93 -14.28
C ALA A 80 -12.65 8.57 -15.64
N LEU A 81 -11.86 7.88 -16.46
CA LEU A 81 -11.44 8.36 -17.79
C LEU A 81 -12.63 8.53 -18.73
N LEU A 82 -13.46 7.50 -18.86
CA LEU A 82 -14.57 7.48 -19.82
C LEU A 82 -15.68 8.47 -19.42
N THR A 83 -16.03 8.52 -18.13
CA THR A 83 -17.03 9.46 -17.61
C THR A 83 -16.54 10.91 -17.75
N HIS A 84 -15.30 11.19 -17.37
CA HIS A 84 -14.74 12.53 -17.51
C HIS A 84 -14.66 12.98 -18.97
N TYR A 85 -14.25 12.10 -19.89
CA TYR A 85 -14.24 12.43 -21.32
C TYR A 85 -15.62 12.85 -21.82
N HIS A 86 -16.68 12.16 -21.40
CA HIS A 86 -18.04 12.54 -21.75
C HIS A 86 -18.47 13.89 -21.15
N LEU A 87 -18.16 14.15 -19.88
CA LEU A 87 -18.49 15.41 -19.23
C LEU A 87 -17.68 16.59 -19.80
N ALA A 88 -16.39 16.41 -20.05
CA ALA A 88 -15.51 17.48 -20.52
C ALA A 88 -15.66 17.78 -22.02
N ARG A 89 -15.87 16.75 -22.85
CA ARG A 89 -15.84 16.91 -24.32
C ARG A 89 -17.19 16.64 -25.00
N ARG A 90 -18.15 16.08 -24.28
CA ARG A 90 -19.47 15.69 -24.82
C ARG A 90 -20.62 16.07 -23.88
N GLU A 91 -20.46 17.16 -23.13
CA GLU A 91 -21.43 17.64 -22.12
C GLU A 91 -22.86 17.70 -22.69
N ARG A 92 -23.03 18.32 -23.85
CA ARG A 92 -24.34 18.46 -24.53
C ARG A 92 -25.04 17.11 -24.76
N LEU A 93 -24.27 16.06 -25.05
CA LEU A 93 -24.80 14.70 -25.25
C LEU A 93 -25.27 14.10 -23.92
N VAL A 94 -24.51 14.29 -22.84
CA VAL A 94 -24.88 13.81 -21.50
C VAL A 94 -26.13 14.54 -20.99
N VAL A 95 -26.13 15.87 -21.03
CA VAL A 95 -27.25 16.72 -20.61
C VAL A 95 -28.52 16.37 -21.38
N SER A 96 -28.45 16.26 -22.72
CA SER A 96 -29.62 15.93 -23.54
C SER A 96 -30.23 14.57 -23.18
N PHE A 97 -29.40 13.56 -22.87
CA PHE A 97 -29.91 12.26 -22.44
C PHE A 97 -30.68 12.35 -21.13
N LEU A 98 -30.13 13.06 -20.13
CA LEU A 98 -30.77 13.26 -18.84
C LEU A 98 -32.04 14.11 -18.96
N ASP A 99 -32.03 15.15 -19.79
CA ASP A 99 -33.19 16.01 -20.06
C ASP A 99 -34.34 15.24 -20.73
N PHE A 100 -34.03 14.33 -21.67
CA PHE A 100 -35.04 13.44 -22.26
C PHE A 100 -35.68 12.52 -21.21
N LEU A 101 -34.89 12.07 -20.24
CA LEU A 101 -35.37 11.32 -19.10
C LEU A 101 -36.07 12.19 -18.04
N LYS A 102 -35.98 13.53 -18.15
CA LYS A 102 -36.37 14.51 -17.10
C LYS A 102 -35.67 14.22 -15.76
N ILE A 103 -34.40 13.82 -15.82
CA ILE A 103 -33.56 13.68 -14.64
C ILE A 103 -32.91 15.04 -14.35
N PRO A 104 -33.13 15.64 -13.16
CA PRO A 104 -32.45 16.85 -12.75
C PRO A 104 -30.94 16.67 -12.82
N ASN A 105 -30.25 17.59 -13.49
CA ASN A 105 -28.80 17.52 -13.65
C ASN A 105 -28.18 18.91 -13.71
N GLN A 106 -26.95 19.03 -13.23
CA GLN A 106 -26.11 20.21 -13.40
C GLN A 106 -24.97 19.86 -14.34
N ARG A 107 -25.02 20.34 -15.59
CA ARG A 107 -24.01 20.07 -16.63
C ARG A 107 -23.72 18.57 -16.83
N GLY A 108 -24.76 17.73 -16.74
CA GLY A 108 -24.64 16.28 -16.92
C GLY A 108 -24.30 15.50 -15.65
N LEU A 109 -24.13 16.16 -14.50
CA LEU A 109 -23.99 15.53 -13.19
C LEU A 109 -25.35 15.44 -12.49
N ILE A 110 -25.67 14.27 -11.96
CA ILE A 110 -26.89 14.02 -11.20
C ILE A 110 -26.58 14.19 -9.71
N GLU A 111 -27.26 15.10 -9.03
CA GLU A 111 -27.22 15.22 -7.58
C GLU A 111 -28.17 14.18 -6.95
N ASN A 112 -27.76 13.56 -5.85
CA ASN A 112 -28.56 12.56 -5.12
C ASN A 112 -29.13 11.42 -5.98
N ILE A 113 -28.29 10.80 -6.82
CA ILE A 113 -28.71 9.73 -7.74
C ILE A 113 -29.44 8.55 -7.06
N GLU A 114 -29.17 8.31 -5.77
CA GLU A 114 -29.77 7.26 -4.94
C GLU A 114 -31.23 7.56 -4.53
N GLU A 115 -31.67 8.82 -4.62
CA GLU A 115 -33.03 9.26 -4.28
C GLU A 115 -33.96 9.28 -5.50
N LEU A 116 -33.44 9.01 -6.70
CA LEU A 116 -34.18 9.09 -7.95
C LEU A 116 -34.82 7.74 -8.32
N GLU A 117 -36.13 7.77 -8.57
CA GLU A 117 -36.81 6.61 -9.13
C GLU A 117 -36.38 6.34 -10.58
N ALA A 118 -36.26 5.05 -10.92
CA ALA A 118 -35.91 4.62 -12.27
C ALA A 118 -36.97 5.09 -13.30
N PRO A 119 -36.57 5.79 -14.38
CA PRO A 119 -37.48 6.13 -15.46
C PRO A 119 -38.11 4.89 -16.07
N ALA A 120 -39.39 4.97 -16.45
CA ALA A 120 -40.08 3.87 -17.14
C ALA A 120 -39.29 3.42 -18.38
N ARG A 121 -39.22 2.10 -18.62
CA ARG A 121 -38.48 1.51 -19.74
C ARG A 121 -38.84 2.14 -21.10
N SER A 122 -40.12 2.36 -21.37
CA SER A 122 -40.60 2.99 -22.60
C SER A 122 -40.04 4.40 -22.82
N ARG A 123 -39.82 5.14 -21.73
CA ARG A 123 -39.19 6.47 -21.76
C ARG A 123 -37.69 6.38 -22.03
N MET A 124 -37.03 5.38 -21.45
CA MET A 124 -35.62 5.09 -21.72
C MET A 124 -35.40 4.71 -23.20
N VAL A 125 -36.27 3.88 -23.77
CA VAL A 125 -36.27 3.53 -25.20
C VAL A 125 -36.41 4.79 -26.06
N ALA A 126 -37.38 5.66 -25.75
CA ALA A 126 -37.61 6.90 -26.48
C ALA A 126 -36.40 7.85 -26.38
N ALA A 127 -35.78 7.98 -25.21
CA ALA A 127 -34.58 8.77 -25.01
C ALA A 127 -33.41 8.24 -25.85
N ILE A 128 -33.15 6.92 -25.85
CA ILE A 128 -32.09 6.30 -26.66
C ILE A 128 -32.32 6.54 -28.16
N ARG A 129 -33.55 6.36 -28.66
CA ARG A 129 -33.88 6.63 -30.08
C ARG A 129 -33.65 8.09 -30.45
N ARG A 130 -34.04 9.01 -29.56
CA ARG A 130 -33.84 10.45 -29.77
C ARG A 130 -32.36 10.82 -29.74
N MET A 131 -31.56 10.19 -28.87
CA MET A 131 -30.10 10.34 -28.85
C MET A 131 -29.46 9.92 -30.18
N VAL A 132 -29.84 8.75 -30.71
CA VAL A 132 -29.33 8.24 -32.00
C VAL A 132 -29.73 9.15 -33.17
N ALA A 133 -30.92 9.76 -33.13
CA ALA A 133 -31.36 10.71 -34.15
C ALA A 133 -30.68 12.08 -34.06
N THR A 134 -30.24 12.50 -32.87
CA THR A 134 -29.73 13.87 -32.61
C THR A 134 -28.21 13.98 -32.69
N PHE A 135 -27.46 12.91 -32.37
CA PHE A 135 -26.01 12.95 -32.23
C PHE A 135 -25.31 11.92 -33.14
N PRO A 136 -24.01 12.10 -33.45
CA PRO A 136 -23.25 11.13 -34.24
C PRO A 136 -23.30 9.72 -33.64
N LYS A 137 -23.61 8.70 -34.47
CA LYS A 137 -23.80 7.31 -34.03
C LYS A 137 -22.63 6.75 -33.22
N SER A 138 -21.38 7.07 -33.59
CA SER A 138 -20.18 6.65 -32.86
C SER A 138 -20.10 7.25 -31.45
N HIS A 139 -20.55 8.50 -31.28
CA HIS A 139 -20.54 9.18 -29.98
C HIS A 139 -21.63 8.62 -29.07
N VAL A 140 -22.82 8.41 -29.61
CA VAL A 140 -23.94 7.79 -28.91
C VAL A 140 -23.59 6.36 -28.51
N LYS A 141 -23.00 5.56 -29.41
CA LYS A 141 -22.58 4.19 -29.07
C LYS A 141 -21.68 4.15 -27.84
N LEU A 142 -20.59 4.93 -27.83
CA LEU A 142 -19.67 4.94 -26.69
C LEU A 142 -20.36 5.42 -25.40
N PHE A 143 -21.20 6.44 -25.51
CA PHE A 143 -21.98 6.93 -24.37
C PHE A 143 -22.91 5.85 -23.80
N LEU A 144 -23.66 5.15 -24.66
CA LEU A 144 -24.53 4.05 -24.23
C LEU A 144 -23.74 2.88 -23.65
N ASP A 145 -22.51 2.63 -24.13
CA ASP A 145 -21.60 1.64 -23.55
C ASP A 145 -21.19 2.04 -22.13
N VAL A 146 -20.94 3.33 -21.90
CA VAL A 146 -20.61 3.91 -20.57
C VAL A 146 -21.81 3.88 -19.61
N ILE A 147 -23.04 4.13 -20.09
CA ILE A 147 -24.25 4.01 -19.26
C ILE A 147 -24.58 2.54 -18.95
N SER A 148 -24.29 1.60 -19.86
CA SER A 148 -24.44 0.17 -19.60
C SER A 148 -23.51 -0.34 -18.48
N CYS A 149 -22.35 0.29 -18.27
CA CYS A 149 -21.49 0.01 -17.12
C CYS A 149 -22.03 0.54 -15.78
N GLN A 150 -23.11 1.33 -15.83
CA GLN A 150 -23.75 2.00 -14.70
C GLN A 150 -25.15 1.44 -14.42
N SER A 151 -25.55 0.33 -15.05
CA SER A 151 -26.87 -0.28 -14.84
C SER A 151 -27.06 -0.87 -13.42
N ALA A 152 -26.01 -0.90 -12.61
CA ALA A 152 -26.09 -1.20 -11.17
C ALA A 152 -26.72 -0.06 -10.34
N PHE A 153 -26.73 1.18 -10.85
CA PHE A 153 -27.50 2.26 -10.22
C PHE A 153 -28.99 2.09 -10.53
N ASP A 154 -29.84 2.18 -9.51
CA ASP A 154 -31.29 1.96 -9.65
C ASP A 154 -31.91 2.82 -10.75
N VAL A 155 -31.47 4.08 -10.89
CA VAL A 155 -31.95 5.00 -11.93
C VAL A 155 -31.72 4.48 -13.36
N PHE A 156 -30.73 3.60 -13.58
CA PHE A 156 -30.39 3.01 -14.88
C PHE A 156 -30.66 1.50 -14.95
N ARG A 157 -31.35 0.90 -13.97
CA ARG A 157 -31.60 -0.56 -13.93
C ARG A 157 -32.31 -1.10 -15.18
N GLU A 158 -33.19 -0.30 -15.80
CA GLU A 158 -33.94 -0.65 -17.01
C GLU A 158 -33.17 -0.39 -18.31
N PHE A 159 -31.97 0.19 -18.23
CA PHE A 159 -31.24 0.71 -19.39
C PHE A 159 -30.84 -0.37 -20.39
N ASP A 160 -30.27 -1.49 -19.94
CA ASP A 160 -29.78 -2.52 -20.87
C ASP A 160 -30.92 -3.21 -21.63
N LEU A 161 -32.09 -3.38 -20.98
CA LEU A 161 -33.30 -3.88 -21.62
C LEU A 161 -33.88 -2.86 -22.60
N ALA A 162 -33.97 -1.58 -22.20
CA ALA A 162 -34.40 -0.49 -23.08
C ALA A 162 -33.47 -0.33 -24.29
N ARG A 163 -32.17 -0.51 -24.10
CA ARG A 163 -31.17 -0.46 -25.17
C ARG A 163 -31.39 -1.59 -26.17
N GLN A 164 -31.63 -2.82 -25.72
CA GLN A 164 -31.97 -3.92 -26.63
C GLN A 164 -33.26 -3.65 -27.41
N GLU A 165 -34.32 -3.22 -26.73
CA GLU A 165 -35.62 -2.90 -27.35
C GLU A 165 -35.52 -1.74 -28.35
N SER A 166 -34.63 -0.77 -28.10
CA SER A 166 -34.36 0.33 -29.04
C SER A 166 -33.67 -0.13 -30.34
N LEU A 167 -32.99 -1.29 -30.31
CA LEU A 167 -32.25 -1.86 -31.44
C LEU A 167 -33.07 -2.91 -32.22
N VAL A 168 -34.15 -3.46 -31.63
CA VAL A 168 -34.99 -4.53 -32.25
C VAL A 168 -36.02 -3.95 -33.25
N ASP A 169 -36.50 -2.72 -33.04
CA ASP A 169 -37.51 -2.09 -33.92
C ASP A 169 -36.96 -1.55 -35.25
N GLU A 170 -35.63 -1.46 -35.47
CA GLU A 170 -35.08 -1.15 -36.80
C GLU A 170 -35.24 -2.32 -37.79
N ALA A 171 -35.56 -3.53 -37.31
CA ALA A 171 -35.71 -4.74 -38.13
C ALA A 171 -37.16 -5.13 -38.46
N LEU A 172 -38.17 -4.51 -37.82
CA LEU A 172 -39.59 -4.91 -37.92
C LEU A 172 -40.53 -3.68 -37.98
N GLU A 173 -40.56 -2.97 -39.11
CA GLU A 173 -41.80 -2.59 -39.82
C GLU A 173 -41.54 -1.60 -40.99
N PRO A 174 -42.37 -1.63 -42.04
CA PRO A 174 -42.17 -0.95 -43.31
C PRO A 174 -42.73 0.48 -43.32
N LYS A 175 -42.24 1.27 -44.28
CA LYS A 175 -42.77 2.59 -44.69
C LYS A 175 -44.29 2.71 -44.55
N LYS A 176 -44.76 3.55 -43.62
CA LYS A 176 -46.07 4.21 -43.72
C LYS A 176 -45.96 5.69 -43.41
N ARG A 177 -46.11 6.48 -44.48
CA ARG A 177 -46.56 7.87 -44.43
C ARG A 177 -47.90 7.91 -43.71
N THR A 178 -47.97 8.63 -42.60
CA THR A 178 -49.24 9.14 -42.08
C THR A 178 -48.97 10.51 -41.46
N GLN A 179 -49.57 11.52 -42.08
CA GLN A 179 -49.60 12.90 -41.61
C GLN A 179 -50.42 12.99 -40.32
N ALA A 180 -49.94 13.78 -39.36
CA ALA A 180 -50.73 14.44 -38.32
C ALA A 180 -49.88 15.62 -37.76
N PRO A 181 -50.43 16.54 -36.96
CA PRO A 181 -50.84 17.86 -37.38
C PRO A 181 -49.84 18.95 -36.94
N THR A 182 -49.88 20.07 -37.65
CA THR A 182 -49.34 21.38 -37.24
C THR A 182 -49.81 21.74 -35.84
N ASP A 183 -48.87 21.83 -34.90
CA ASP A 183 -48.72 22.89 -33.90
C ASP A 183 -47.90 22.37 -32.74
N THR A 184 -46.57 22.44 -32.85
CA THR A 184 -45.70 22.45 -31.68
C THR A 184 -44.42 23.20 -32.00
N PHE A 185 -44.03 24.04 -31.03
CA PHE A 185 -42.73 24.58 -30.57
C PHE A 185 -41.42 24.38 -31.39
N ALA A 186 -41.34 23.45 -32.34
CA ALA A 186 -40.18 23.20 -33.20
C ALA A 186 -40.00 24.26 -34.32
N GLY A 187 -41.04 25.04 -34.65
CA GLY A 187 -40.97 26.10 -35.65
C GLY A 187 -40.23 27.37 -35.20
N GLN A 188 -40.08 27.59 -33.89
CA GLN A 188 -39.37 28.77 -33.37
C GLN A 188 -37.86 28.56 -33.27
N LEU A 189 -37.39 27.32 -33.10
CA LEU A 189 -35.96 27.02 -32.91
C LEU A 189 -35.18 26.91 -34.23
N ALA A 190 -35.85 26.76 -35.37
CA ALA A 190 -35.22 26.60 -36.68
C ALA A 190 -34.85 27.93 -37.36
N SER A 191 -35.32 29.07 -36.83
CA SER A 191 -34.97 30.41 -37.34
C SER A 191 -33.69 30.98 -36.74
N GLU A 192 -33.15 30.39 -35.66
CA GLU A 192 -31.98 30.92 -34.95
C GLU A 192 -30.65 30.24 -35.31
N LEU A 193 -30.67 29.20 -36.17
CA LEU A 193 -29.49 28.38 -36.50
C LEU A 193 -29.00 28.52 -37.95
N ALA A 194 -29.45 29.53 -38.68
CA ALA A 194 -28.96 29.84 -40.01
C ALA A 194 -28.33 31.24 -40.03
N ASP A 195 -27.15 31.37 -39.43
CA ASP A 195 -26.10 32.29 -39.92
C ASP A 195 -24.76 32.02 -39.20
N GLU A 196 -23.81 31.52 -39.96
CA GLU A 196 -22.37 31.72 -39.78
C GLU A 196 -21.76 31.74 -41.20
N PRO A 197 -20.63 32.44 -41.50
CA PRO A 197 -19.51 32.66 -40.57
C PRO A 197 -18.77 34.02 -40.68
N THR A 198 -18.13 34.51 -39.61
CA THR A 198 -16.87 35.30 -39.73
C THR A 198 -16.02 35.26 -38.44
N GLU A 199 -14.82 34.68 -38.57
CA GLU A 199 -13.57 34.79 -37.78
C GLU A 199 -13.52 34.54 -36.25
N PRO A 200 -12.43 33.90 -35.76
CA PRO A 200 -12.33 33.38 -34.40
C PRO A 200 -12.06 34.51 -33.40
N GLN A 201 -13.09 34.92 -32.66
CA GLN A 201 -12.86 35.65 -31.42
C GLN A 201 -12.21 34.71 -30.39
N ARG A 202 -10.99 35.07 -30.00
CA ARG A 202 -10.28 34.47 -28.87
C ARG A 202 -11.17 34.48 -27.64
N ASP A 203 -11.55 33.29 -27.23
CA ASP A 203 -12.27 33.01 -26.00
C ASP A 203 -11.50 33.61 -24.82
N ARG A 204 -12.00 34.73 -24.29
CA ARG A 204 -11.61 35.29 -23.01
C ARG A 204 -12.79 35.12 -22.08
N THR A 205 -12.99 33.91 -21.58
CA THR A 205 -13.74 33.70 -20.34
C THR A 205 -13.00 34.41 -19.21
N SER A 206 -13.29 35.69 -19.02
CA SER A 206 -13.04 36.36 -17.75
C SER A 206 -14.06 35.81 -16.75
N PRO A 207 -13.69 35.53 -15.49
CA PRO A 207 -14.66 35.25 -14.45
C PRO A 207 -15.67 36.40 -14.41
N GLN A 208 -16.97 36.12 -14.45
CA GLN A 208 -17.96 37.14 -14.13
C GLN A 208 -17.70 37.59 -12.68
N GLU A 209 -17.18 38.80 -12.54
CA GLU A 209 -17.01 39.48 -11.26
C GLU A 209 -18.41 39.87 -10.77
N GLU A 210 -18.91 39.16 -9.76
CA GLU A 210 -19.94 39.71 -8.87
C GLU A 210 -19.40 41.03 -8.32
N THR A 211 -20.02 42.13 -8.75
CA THR A 211 -19.63 43.45 -8.26
C THR A 211 -20.21 43.62 -6.87
N PRO A 212 -19.42 44.04 -5.89
CA PRO A 212 -19.98 44.25 -4.58
C PRO A 212 -21.04 45.35 -4.54
N PRO A 213 -22.08 45.22 -3.71
CA PRO A 213 -23.21 46.15 -3.65
C PRO A 213 -22.80 47.57 -3.24
N THR A 214 -21.61 47.74 -2.67
CA THR A 214 -21.03 49.04 -2.28
C THR A 214 -20.31 49.74 -3.43
N PHE A 215 -20.02 49.06 -4.54
CA PHE A 215 -19.29 49.60 -5.68
C PHE A 215 -20.22 50.15 -6.74
N THR A 216 -19.86 51.35 -7.21
CA THR A 216 -20.58 52.08 -8.25
C THR A 216 -20.11 51.66 -9.64
N THR A 217 -20.83 52.10 -10.67
CA THR A 217 -20.39 51.93 -12.08
C THR A 217 -18.99 52.49 -12.32
N LEU A 218 -18.59 53.57 -11.63
CA LEU A 218 -17.25 54.13 -11.74
C LEU A 218 -16.20 53.12 -11.26
N ASP A 219 -16.44 52.43 -10.14
CA ASP A 219 -15.49 51.46 -9.59
C ASP A 219 -15.31 50.26 -10.52
N GLN A 220 -16.40 49.78 -11.12
CA GLN A 220 -16.34 48.73 -12.14
C GLN A 220 -15.50 49.13 -13.34
N VAL A 221 -15.68 50.37 -13.83
CA VAL A 221 -14.92 50.89 -14.98
C VAL A 221 -13.44 51.00 -14.62
N LEU A 222 -13.09 51.50 -13.43
CA LEU A 222 -11.71 51.60 -12.97
C LEU A 222 -11.07 50.22 -12.82
N MET A 223 -11.73 49.26 -12.18
CA MET A 223 -11.23 47.89 -12.05
C MET A 223 -10.97 47.24 -13.42
N ARG A 224 -11.92 47.34 -14.36
CA ARG A 224 -11.76 46.80 -15.72
C ARG A 224 -10.61 47.48 -16.46
N THR A 225 -10.46 48.79 -16.29
CA THR A 225 -9.38 49.56 -16.92
C THR A 225 -8.00 49.14 -16.38
N VAL A 226 -7.87 48.98 -15.05
CA VAL A 226 -6.66 48.45 -14.41
C VAL A 226 -6.33 47.05 -14.92
N VAL A 227 -7.33 46.15 -14.94
CA VAL A 227 -7.13 44.78 -15.44
C VAL A 227 -6.72 44.77 -16.91
N ALA A 228 -7.36 45.58 -17.75
CA ALA A 228 -7.06 45.65 -19.18
C ALA A 228 -5.64 46.18 -19.45
N ALA A 229 -5.19 47.17 -18.67
CA ALA A 229 -3.83 47.70 -18.76
C ALA A 229 -2.78 46.67 -18.32
N VAL A 230 -3.00 45.99 -17.18
CA VAL A 230 -2.10 44.94 -16.68
C VAL A 230 -2.02 43.76 -17.63
N ALA A 231 -3.12 43.40 -18.29
CA ALA A 231 -3.19 42.31 -19.25
C ALA A 231 -2.75 42.70 -20.68
N GLU A 232 -2.23 43.92 -20.87
CA GLU A 232 -1.78 44.48 -22.15
C GLU A 232 -2.81 44.28 -23.28
N VAL A 233 -4.08 44.50 -22.97
CA VAL A 233 -5.17 44.34 -23.95
C VAL A 233 -5.03 45.41 -25.03
N HIS A 234 -5.19 45.03 -26.30
CA HIS A 234 -5.10 45.96 -27.41
C HIS A 234 -6.10 47.11 -27.24
N GLY A 235 -5.61 48.36 -27.27
CA GLY A 235 -6.41 49.57 -27.03
C GLY A 235 -6.59 49.97 -25.57
N ALA A 236 -6.04 49.21 -24.60
CA ALA A 236 -6.04 49.61 -23.19
C ALA A 236 -5.06 50.75 -22.92
N LEU A 237 -5.31 51.49 -21.82
CA LEU A 237 -4.38 52.50 -21.31
C LEU A 237 -3.06 51.86 -20.90
N GLN A 238 -1.96 52.59 -21.06
CA GLN A 238 -0.67 52.18 -20.51
C GLN A 238 -0.71 52.22 -18.97
N PRO A 239 0.03 51.36 -18.26
CA PRO A 239 0.06 51.33 -16.80
C PRO A 239 0.25 52.70 -16.13
N GLU A 240 1.09 53.57 -16.69
CA GLU A 240 1.34 54.93 -16.19
C GLU A 240 0.11 55.81 -16.34
N LYS A 241 -0.66 55.63 -17.41
CA LYS A 241 -1.89 56.39 -17.67
C LYS A 241 -3.06 55.93 -16.80
N VAL A 242 -3.08 54.65 -16.43
CA VAL A 242 -4.03 54.15 -15.43
C VAL A 242 -3.67 54.64 -14.03
N ASP A 243 -2.37 54.73 -13.72
CA ASP A 243 -1.88 55.32 -12.47
C ASP A 243 -2.35 56.77 -12.33
N ASP A 244 -2.08 57.60 -13.36
CA ASP A 244 -2.58 58.98 -13.45
C ASP A 244 -4.11 59.03 -13.24
N LEU A 245 -4.87 58.18 -13.92
CA LEU A 245 -6.34 58.14 -13.84
C LEU A 245 -6.83 57.82 -12.42
N VAL A 246 -6.24 56.83 -11.75
CA VAL A 246 -6.62 56.43 -10.40
C VAL A 246 -6.29 57.54 -9.40
N GLU A 247 -5.12 58.16 -9.52
CA GLU A 247 -4.71 59.28 -8.66
C GLU A 247 -5.59 60.52 -8.89
N GLU A 248 -5.94 60.83 -10.15
CA GLU A 248 -6.89 61.91 -10.47
C GLU A 248 -8.27 61.66 -9.84
N VAL A 249 -8.80 60.43 -9.89
CA VAL A 249 -10.08 60.07 -9.25
C VAL A 249 -10.02 60.24 -7.72
N ILE A 250 -8.88 59.94 -7.10
CA ILE A 250 -8.68 60.15 -5.66
C ILE A 250 -8.64 61.65 -5.36
N GLN A 251 -7.90 62.45 -6.14
CA GLN A 251 -7.76 63.89 -5.95
C GLN A 251 -9.07 64.65 -6.19
N LEU A 252 -9.93 64.17 -7.10
CA LEU A 252 -11.25 64.74 -7.35
C LEU A 252 -12.17 64.66 -6.13
N ASN A 253 -11.99 63.66 -5.26
CA ASN A 253 -12.76 63.54 -4.02
C ASN A 253 -12.00 62.79 -2.92
N LEU A 254 -11.25 63.54 -2.09
CA LEU A 254 -10.48 62.99 -0.96
C LEU A 254 -11.35 62.42 0.18
N GLU A 255 -12.64 62.78 0.24
CA GLU A 255 -13.60 62.26 1.22
C GLU A 255 -14.11 60.87 0.82
N ARG A 256 -14.00 60.49 -0.46
CA ARG A 256 -14.35 59.16 -0.94
C ARG A 256 -13.22 58.16 -0.67
N HIS A 257 -13.14 57.67 0.57
CA HIS A 257 -12.11 56.70 0.98
C HIS A 257 -12.09 55.42 0.15
N GLN A 258 -13.23 55.01 -0.42
CA GLN A 258 -13.36 53.85 -1.32
C GLN A 258 -12.44 53.94 -2.55
N SER A 259 -12.12 55.14 -3.04
CA SER A 259 -11.26 55.30 -4.22
C SER A 259 -9.85 54.74 -4.00
N TYR A 260 -9.38 54.66 -2.75
CA TYR A 260 -8.08 54.07 -2.40
C TYR A 260 -8.03 52.55 -2.66
N PHE A 261 -9.19 51.88 -2.80
CA PHE A 261 -9.26 50.50 -3.26
C PHE A 261 -8.54 50.32 -4.60
N HIS A 262 -8.83 51.19 -5.57
CA HIS A 262 -8.27 51.09 -6.92
C HIS A 262 -6.76 51.26 -6.93
N ARG A 263 -6.25 52.17 -6.08
CA ARG A 263 -4.81 52.35 -5.87
C ARG A 263 -4.15 51.06 -5.39
N GLY A 264 -4.71 50.42 -4.37
CA GLY A 264 -4.15 49.18 -3.79
C GLY A 264 -4.23 47.99 -4.73
N PHE A 265 -5.37 47.86 -5.41
CA PHE A 265 -5.60 46.83 -6.42
C PHE A 265 -4.60 46.94 -7.58
N MET A 266 -4.42 48.16 -8.11
CA MET A 266 -3.46 48.45 -9.16
C MET A 266 -2.00 48.21 -8.72
N THR A 267 -1.60 48.68 -7.53
CA THR A 267 -0.24 48.49 -6.98
C THR A 267 0.18 47.02 -7.03
N VAL A 268 -0.69 46.11 -6.55
CA VAL A 268 -0.38 44.67 -6.52
C VAL A 268 -0.37 44.05 -7.91
N LEU A 269 -1.29 44.44 -8.79
CA LEU A 269 -1.36 43.90 -10.15
C LEU A 269 -0.18 44.33 -11.02
N LEU A 270 0.33 45.54 -10.82
CA LEU A 270 1.57 46.02 -11.46
C LEU A 270 2.85 45.47 -10.81
N GLY A 271 2.73 44.67 -9.75
CA GLY A 271 3.88 44.10 -9.05
C GLY A 271 4.73 45.11 -8.28
N ARG A 272 4.13 46.25 -7.92
CA ARG A 272 4.78 47.29 -7.11
C ARG A 272 4.69 46.94 -5.61
N GLU A 273 5.59 47.51 -4.82
CA GLU A 273 5.58 47.32 -3.37
C GLU A 273 4.42 48.07 -2.71
N LEU A 274 3.76 47.41 -1.75
CA LEU A 274 2.61 47.98 -1.04
C LEU A 274 3.07 48.90 0.10
N ALA A 275 3.05 50.22 -0.13
CA ALA A 275 3.34 51.21 0.90
C ALA A 275 2.06 51.71 1.61
N LEU A 276 1.88 51.33 2.88
CA LEU A 276 0.71 51.74 3.69
C LEU A 276 0.86 53.13 4.34
N ASP A 277 2.07 53.67 4.36
CA ASP A 277 2.43 54.92 5.04
C ASP A 277 2.53 56.05 4.00
N PHE A 278 1.38 56.48 3.46
CA PHE A 278 1.27 57.60 2.51
C PHE A 278 0.80 58.91 3.20
N PRO A 279 1.12 60.11 2.68
CA PRO A 279 0.90 61.39 3.38
C PRO A 279 -0.54 61.62 3.85
N GLU A 280 -1.51 61.19 3.04
CA GLU A 280 -2.94 61.30 3.30
C GLU A 280 -3.53 60.06 3.99
N ALA A 281 -2.72 59.16 4.55
CA ALA A 281 -3.19 57.94 5.19
C ALA A 281 -4.01 58.19 6.46
N SER A 282 -5.20 57.59 6.51
CA SER A 282 -6.03 57.42 7.70
C SER A 282 -6.37 55.94 7.88
N GLU A 283 -6.93 55.51 9.01
CA GLU A 283 -7.34 54.11 9.21
C GLU A 283 -8.32 53.63 8.10
N PRO A 284 -9.41 54.35 7.76
CA PRO A 284 -10.29 53.93 6.66
C PRO A 284 -9.62 53.91 5.28
N ARG A 285 -8.72 54.87 5.00
CA ARG A 285 -7.99 54.92 3.72
C ARG A 285 -7.01 53.76 3.60
N ARG A 286 -6.30 53.42 4.68
CA ARG A 286 -5.45 52.21 4.76
C ARG A 286 -6.28 50.93 4.62
N GLY A 287 -7.47 50.89 5.21
CA GLY A 287 -8.42 49.78 5.07
C GLY A 287 -8.83 49.55 3.61
N TRP A 288 -9.29 50.58 2.91
CA TRP A 288 -9.65 50.47 1.49
C TRP A 288 -8.45 50.16 0.59
N TYR A 289 -7.30 50.79 0.83
CA TYR A 289 -6.07 50.50 0.10
C TYR A 289 -5.63 49.03 0.27
N ALA A 290 -5.63 48.53 1.50
CA ALA A 290 -5.31 47.12 1.77
C ALA A 290 -6.37 46.16 1.21
N CYS A 291 -7.65 46.53 1.24
CA CYS A 291 -8.73 45.76 0.63
C CYS A 291 -8.47 45.53 -0.87
N GLY A 292 -8.14 46.60 -1.60
CA GLY A 292 -7.73 46.53 -3.01
C GLY A 292 -6.52 45.62 -3.20
N ALA A 293 -5.49 45.77 -2.37
CA ALA A 293 -4.30 44.94 -2.44
C ALA A 293 -4.62 43.44 -2.20
N ILE A 294 -5.46 43.10 -1.23
CA ILE A 294 -5.87 41.72 -0.91
C ILE A 294 -6.61 41.08 -2.08
N LEU A 295 -7.55 41.80 -2.71
CA LEU A 295 -8.23 41.30 -3.92
C LEU A 295 -7.27 41.21 -5.12
N GLY A 296 -6.30 42.11 -5.23
CA GLY A 296 -5.21 42.01 -6.20
C GLY A 296 -4.37 40.74 -6.00
N TYR A 297 -4.00 40.42 -4.76
CA TYR A 297 -3.26 39.20 -4.42
C TYR A 297 -4.07 37.93 -4.72
N ARG A 298 -5.38 37.93 -4.42
CA ARG A 298 -6.29 36.85 -4.83
C ARG A 298 -6.27 36.64 -6.34
N ARG A 299 -6.37 37.72 -7.12
CA ARG A 299 -6.37 37.66 -8.59
C ARG A 299 -5.06 37.09 -9.16
N ARG A 300 -3.92 37.42 -8.55
CA ARG A 300 -2.61 36.84 -8.90
C ARG A 300 -2.39 35.42 -8.38
N GLY A 301 -3.33 34.86 -7.62
CA GLY A 301 -3.20 33.56 -6.96
C GLY A 301 -2.19 33.54 -5.80
N ASN A 302 -1.76 34.69 -5.29
CA ASN A 302 -0.74 34.82 -4.25
C ASN A 302 -1.37 35.09 -2.86
N LEU A 303 -2.06 34.09 -2.30
CA LEU A 303 -2.67 34.21 -0.97
C LEU A 303 -1.64 34.23 0.17
N ASP A 304 -0.40 33.81 -0.09
CA ASP A 304 0.68 33.83 0.89
C ASP A 304 1.04 35.26 1.28
N ALA A 305 1.05 36.18 0.31
CA ALA A 305 1.26 37.60 0.55
C ALA A 305 0.17 38.24 1.42
N VAL A 306 -1.07 37.75 1.36
CA VAL A 306 -2.15 38.20 2.27
C VAL A 306 -1.82 37.85 3.72
N VAL A 307 -1.35 36.62 3.94
CA VAL A 307 -0.98 36.14 5.28
C VAL A 307 0.25 36.87 5.83
N GLU A 308 1.21 37.20 4.96
CA GLU A 308 2.39 37.98 5.32
C GLU A 308 2.03 39.42 5.70
N LEU A 309 1.26 40.11 4.84
CA LEU A 309 0.79 41.48 5.07
C LEU A 309 0.08 41.61 6.42
N LEU A 310 -0.87 40.73 6.69
CA LEU A 310 -1.66 40.75 7.92
C LEU A 310 -0.87 40.28 9.15
N GLY A 311 0.16 39.45 8.95
CA GLY A 311 1.05 39.00 10.02
C GLY A 311 2.03 40.09 10.47
N GLN A 312 2.52 40.91 9.54
CA GLN A 312 3.47 41.99 9.82
C GLN A 312 2.79 43.24 10.38
N ARG A 313 1.48 43.41 10.17
CA ARG A 313 0.73 44.62 10.55
C ARG A 313 -0.55 44.27 11.36
N PRO A 314 -0.44 43.92 12.66
CA PRO A 314 -1.60 43.56 13.49
C PRO A 314 -2.66 44.66 13.65
N GLU A 315 -2.26 45.93 13.55
CA GLU A 315 -3.15 47.08 13.51
C GLU A 315 -4.04 47.09 12.26
N LEU A 316 -3.49 46.70 11.11
CA LEU A 316 -4.25 46.60 9.87
C LEU A 316 -5.25 45.45 9.93
N LEU A 317 -4.86 44.30 10.51
CA LEU A 317 -5.76 43.18 10.75
C LEU A 317 -6.97 43.58 11.60
N ARG A 318 -6.76 44.39 12.65
CA ARG A 318 -7.85 44.89 13.50
C ARG A 318 -8.79 45.84 12.76
N GLU A 319 -8.25 46.68 11.89
CA GLU A 319 -9.06 47.61 11.11
C GLU A 319 -9.88 46.86 10.04
N LEU A 320 -9.26 45.92 9.34
CA LEU A 320 -9.89 45.12 8.29
C LEU A 320 -10.95 44.12 8.82
N SER A 321 -10.96 43.82 10.12
CA SER A 321 -11.99 42.97 10.75
C SER A 321 -13.15 43.77 11.37
N ARG A 322 -13.12 45.11 11.28
CA ARG A 322 -14.15 45.98 11.85
C ARG A 322 -15.44 45.88 11.03
N PRO A 323 -16.58 45.50 11.64
CA PRO A 323 -17.83 45.32 10.92
C PRO A 323 -18.39 46.65 10.40
N GLY A 324 -19.03 46.60 9.23
CA GLY A 324 -19.72 47.75 8.63
C GLY A 324 -18.84 48.82 8.02
N THR A 325 -17.60 48.48 7.75
CA THR A 325 -16.68 49.31 6.98
C THR A 325 -16.90 49.19 5.47
N GLY A 326 -17.56 48.13 5.01
CA GLY A 326 -17.80 47.85 3.60
C GLY A 326 -16.62 47.19 2.89
N TYR A 327 -15.41 47.18 3.47
CA TYR A 327 -14.29 46.35 2.97
C TYR A 327 -14.12 45.05 3.75
N ALA A 328 -14.51 45.00 5.02
CA ALA A 328 -14.36 43.79 5.84
C ALA A 328 -15.17 42.63 5.25
N GLU A 329 -16.41 42.92 4.85
CA GLU A 329 -17.34 41.97 4.21
C GLU A 329 -16.83 41.50 2.83
N GLU A 330 -16.08 42.33 2.11
CA GLU A 330 -15.56 42.03 0.76
C GLU A 330 -14.40 41.03 0.77
N ILE A 331 -13.53 41.17 1.76
CA ILE A 331 -12.28 40.40 1.81
C ILE A 331 -12.36 39.20 2.74
N VAL A 332 -13.40 39.08 3.58
CA VAL A 332 -13.44 38.06 4.62
C VAL A 332 -13.30 36.64 4.09
N SER A 333 -13.97 36.30 2.99
CA SER A 333 -13.84 34.97 2.37
C SER A 333 -12.40 34.72 1.89
N VAL A 334 -11.75 35.74 1.34
CA VAL A 334 -10.37 35.67 0.82
C VAL A 334 -9.36 35.51 1.96
N VAL A 335 -9.51 36.31 3.01
CA VAL A 335 -8.64 36.30 4.19
C VAL A 335 -8.82 34.99 4.96
N PHE A 336 -10.06 34.53 5.12
CA PHE A 336 -10.36 33.23 5.73
C PHE A 336 -9.69 32.10 4.97
N ASP A 337 -9.83 32.05 3.64
CA ASP A 337 -9.19 31.03 2.81
C ASP A 337 -7.66 31.07 2.88
N ALA A 338 -7.08 32.28 2.90
CA ALA A 338 -5.63 32.46 3.02
C ALA A 338 -5.10 31.90 4.35
N PHE A 339 -5.73 32.26 5.48
CA PHE A 339 -5.35 31.72 6.79
C PHE A 339 -5.61 30.21 6.90
N ARG A 340 -6.73 29.72 6.36
CA ARG A 340 -7.08 28.30 6.33
C ARG A 340 -6.00 27.48 5.61
N ARG A 341 -5.54 27.91 4.43
CA ARG A 341 -4.48 27.22 3.66
C ARG A 341 -3.14 27.16 4.41
N LYS A 342 -2.84 28.16 5.25
CA LYS A 342 -1.65 28.18 6.11
C LYS A 342 -1.85 27.55 7.49
N GLY A 343 -3.04 27.02 7.78
CA GLY A 343 -3.36 26.41 9.07
C GLY A 343 -3.46 27.39 10.25
N ARG A 344 -3.56 28.71 9.97
CA ARG A 344 -3.57 29.84 10.93
C ARG A 344 -4.99 30.13 11.47
N PHE A 345 -5.65 29.11 12.02
CA PHE A 345 -7.07 29.18 12.40
C PHE A 345 -7.37 30.11 13.58
N ALA A 346 -6.41 30.32 14.48
CA ALA A 346 -6.57 31.27 15.57
C ALA A 346 -6.72 32.72 15.05
N GLU A 347 -5.98 33.07 14.00
CA GLU A 347 -6.07 34.41 13.38
C GLU A 347 -7.28 34.50 12.46
N ALA A 348 -7.61 33.42 11.75
CA ALA A 348 -8.87 33.32 11.02
C ALA A 348 -10.07 33.62 11.93
N ALA A 349 -10.15 32.98 13.11
CA ALA A 349 -11.23 33.21 14.06
C ALA A 349 -11.25 34.63 14.65
N ARG A 350 -10.09 35.29 14.80
CA ARG A 350 -10.03 36.70 15.24
C ARG A 350 -10.48 37.67 14.15
N PHE A 351 -10.24 37.32 12.89
CA PHE A 351 -10.69 38.10 11.75
C PHE A 351 -12.19 37.95 11.50
N LEU A 352 -12.71 36.74 11.66
CA LEU A 352 -14.13 36.43 11.61
C LEU A 352 -14.83 36.99 12.87
N SER A 353 -15.18 38.28 12.86
CA SER A 353 -16.09 38.80 13.87
C SER A 353 -17.54 38.34 13.58
N PRO A 354 -18.40 38.10 14.59
CA PRO A 354 -19.75 37.61 14.36
C PRO A 354 -20.57 38.49 13.40
N ASN A 355 -20.43 39.81 13.52
CA ASN A 355 -21.11 40.77 12.66
C ASN A 355 -20.60 40.75 11.22
N VAL A 356 -19.29 40.54 11.00
CA VAL A 356 -18.74 40.41 9.64
C VAL A 356 -19.25 39.13 8.99
N VAL A 357 -19.27 38.02 9.73
CA VAL A 357 -19.80 36.75 9.22
C VAL A 357 -21.28 36.87 8.85
N ALA A 358 -22.09 37.45 9.75
CA ALA A 358 -23.51 37.65 9.49
C ALA A 358 -23.78 38.52 8.26
N ARG A 359 -22.98 39.56 8.03
CA ARG A 359 -23.13 40.48 6.88
C ARG A 359 -22.59 39.91 5.57
N ALA A 360 -21.56 39.07 5.64
CA ALA A 360 -21.01 38.38 4.47
C ALA A 360 -21.91 37.23 3.98
N GLY A 361 -22.86 36.79 4.80
CA GLY A 361 -23.93 35.88 4.41
C GLY A 361 -23.67 34.40 4.67
N VAL A 362 -24.65 33.59 4.29
CA VAL A 362 -24.74 32.15 4.59
C VAL A 362 -23.59 31.34 4.00
N ASP A 363 -23.11 31.68 2.81
CA ASP A 363 -22.04 30.92 2.13
C ASP A 363 -20.72 30.92 2.91
N LEU A 364 -20.34 32.07 3.47
CA LEU A 364 -19.18 32.15 4.35
C LEU A 364 -19.41 31.32 5.62
N ALA A 365 -20.59 31.43 6.23
CA ALA A 365 -20.94 30.69 7.44
C ALA A 365 -20.84 29.16 7.21
N ARG A 366 -21.32 28.67 6.06
CA ARG A 366 -21.17 27.27 5.62
C ARG A 366 -19.70 26.87 5.45
N SER A 367 -18.90 27.70 4.78
CA SER A 367 -17.46 27.44 4.61
C SER A 367 -16.71 27.35 5.94
N VAL A 368 -17.05 28.22 6.90
CA VAL A 368 -16.46 28.20 8.25
C VAL A 368 -16.88 26.93 9.02
N LEU A 369 -18.14 26.52 8.91
CA LEU A 369 -18.65 25.29 9.54
C LEU A 369 -17.98 24.03 8.96
N GLU A 370 -17.76 24.00 7.63
CA GLU A 370 -17.04 22.92 6.96
C GLU A 370 -15.58 22.85 7.41
N ALA A 371 -14.90 23.99 7.50
CA ALA A 371 -13.53 24.06 8.00
C ALA A 371 -13.42 23.56 9.45
N ALA A 372 -14.36 23.95 10.33
CA ALA A 372 -14.42 23.45 11.70
C ALA A 372 -14.65 21.92 11.74
N SER A 373 -15.50 21.40 10.84
CA SER A 373 -15.72 19.95 10.68
C SER A 373 -14.45 19.20 10.25
N GLY A 374 -13.65 19.80 9.36
CA GLY A 374 -12.31 19.31 9.00
C GLY A 374 -11.38 19.24 10.22
N LEU A 375 -11.30 20.33 10.99
CA LEU A 375 -10.46 20.42 12.18
C LEU A 375 -10.82 19.40 13.27
N ILE A 376 -12.11 19.12 13.47
CA ILE A 376 -12.58 18.08 14.40
C ILE A 376 -12.02 16.70 13.99
N ARG A 377 -12.06 16.36 12.69
CA ARG A 377 -11.49 15.11 12.16
C ARG A 377 -9.98 15.02 12.38
N GLU A 378 -9.29 16.15 12.25
CA GLU A 378 -7.85 16.27 12.52
C GLU A 378 -7.49 16.32 14.01
N ARG A 379 -8.47 16.19 14.93
CA ARG A 379 -8.31 16.33 16.38
C ARG A 379 -7.70 17.68 16.80
N ARG A 380 -8.03 18.75 16.07
CA ARG A 380 -7.69 20.14 16.38
C ARG A 380 -8.90 20.86 16.99
N GLU A 381 -9.44 20.30 18.06
CA GLU A 381 -10.71 20.74 18.65
C GLU A 381 -10.66 22.16 19.20
N ALA A 382 -9.50 22.60 19.70
CA ALA A 382 -9.32 23.96 20.20
C ALA A 382 -9.47 25.02 19.10
N ASP A 383 -9.02 24.74 17.88
CA ASP A 383 -9.17 25.64 16.74
C ASP A 383 -10.58 25.56 16.14
N ALA A 384 -11.14 24.35 16.04
CA ALA A 384 -12.52 24.17 15.60
C ALA A 384 -13.50 24.96 16.48
N ARG A 385 -13.34 24.88 17.81
CA ARG A 385 -14.19 25.60 18.77
C ARG A 385 -14.19 27.10 18.54
N LYS A 386 -13.03 27.71 18.27
CA LYS A 386 -12.94 29.16 18.02
C LYS A 386 -13.80 29.58 16.82
N LEU A 387 -13.80 28.79 15.75
CA LEU A 387 -14.63 29.04 14.57
C LEU A 387 -16.12 28.84 14.88
N LEU A 388 -16.47 27.77 15.60
CA LEU A 388 -17.86 27.47 15.98
C LEU A 388 -18.44 28.51 16.94
N ASP A 389 -17.64 29.06 17.84
CA ASP A 389 -18.07 30.12 18.77
C ASP A 389 -18.40 31.42 18.03
N VAL A 390 -17.66 31.74 16.96
CA VAL A 390 -17.99 32.87 16.06
C VAL A 390 -19.32 32.64 15.37
N LEU A 391 -19.54 31.44 14.79
CA LEU A 391 -20.80 31.10 14.12
C LEU A 391 -21.99 31.14 15.08
N LEU A 392 -21.83 30.64 16.30
CA LEU A 392 -22.87 30.69 17.32
C LEU A 392 -23.25 32.12 17.67
N ALA A 393 -22.28 33.02 17.79
CA ALA A 393 -22.52 34.42 18.06
C ALA A 393 -23.16 35.15 16.86
N ALA A 394 -22.91 34.70 15.62
CA ALA A 394 -23.50 35.25 14.39
C ALA A 394 -24.91 34.70 14.10
N LEU A 395 -25.26 33.55 14.68
CA LEU A 395 -26.49 32.80 14.39
C LEU A 395 -27.79 33.63 14.50
N PRO A 396 -27.99 34.49 15.51
CA PRO A 396 -29.24 35.28 15.61
C PRO A 396 -29.53 36.12 14.36
N THR A 397 -28.50 36.70 13.75
CA THR A 397 -28.64 37.48 12.50
C THR A 397 -28.72 36.57 11.28
N LEU A 398 -27.95 35.47 11.24
CA LEU A 398 -28.03 34.52 10.12
C LEU A 398 -29.42 33.88 9.99
N ARG A 399 -30.17 33.71 11.08
CA ARG A 399 -31.56 33.22 11.04
C ARG A 399 -32.54 34.14 10.31
N GLU A 400 -32.19 35.41 10.12
CA GLU A 400 -33.00 36.35 9.36
C GLU A 400 -32.80 36.19 7.84
N ASP A 401 -31.75 35.47 7.43
CA ASP A 401 -31.43 35.19 6.04
C ASP A 401 -32.26 33.98 5.53
N PRO A 402 -33.11 34.16 4.49
CA PRO A 402 -33.95 33.08 3.96
C PRO A 402 -33.16 31.94 3.30
N ASP A 403 -31.89 32.18 2.94
CA ASP A 403 -31.04 31.17 2.29
C ASP A 403 -30.31 30.27 3.31
N LEU A 404 -30.50 30.51 4.61
CA LEU A 404 -29.91 29.67 5.67
C LEU A 404 -30.54 28.27 5.64
N PRO A 405 -29.75 27.18 5.51
CA PRO A 405 -30.28 25.83 5.55
C PRO A 405 -31.01 25.53 6.87
N ASP A 406 -32.16 24.86 6.79
CA ASP A 406 -33.00 24.51 7.96
C ASP A 406 -32.21 23.71 9.03
N ASP A 407 -31.22 22.93 8.61
CA ASP A 407 -30.39 22.09 9.47
C ASP A 407 -29.11 22.79 9.98
N PHE A 408 -28.83 24.04 9.58
CA PHE A 408 -27.56 24.72 9.88
C PHE A 408 -27.30 24.81 11.38
N GLU A 409 -28.30 25.22 12.16
CA GLU A 409 -28.18 25.32 13.61
C GLU A 409 -27.97 23.95 14.26
N VAL A 410 -28.70 22.93 13.81
CA VAL A 410 -28.57 21.55 14.27
C VAL A 410 -27.13 21.06 14.03
N LEU A 411 -26.59 21.28 12.83
CA LEU A 411 -25.23 20.91 12.47
C LEU A 411 -24.20 21.68 13.30
N LEU A 412 -24.40 22.98 13.52
CA LEU A 412 -23.55 23.80 14.38
C LEU A 412 -23.49 23.25 15.81
N GLN A 413 -24.65 22.98 16.43
CA GLN A 413 -24.70 22.41 17.77
C GLN A 413 -24.05 21.02 17.83
N ARG A 414 -24.28 20.19 16.80
CA ARG A 414 -23.65 18.87 16.70
C ARG A 414 -22.12 18.95 16.61
N ARG A 415 -21.55 19.89 15.84
CA ARG A 415 -20.08 20.10 15.80
C ARG A 415 -19.53 20.63 17.12
N ARG A 416 -20.28 21.49 17.83
CA ARG A 416 -19.92 21.92 19.19
C ARG A 416 -19.93 20.75 20.17
N ALA A 417 -20.90 19.84 20.07
CA ALA A 417 -20.95 18.62 20.86
C ALA A 417 -19.75 17.70 20.56
N HIS A 418 -19.33 17.59 19.29
CA HIS A 418 -18.11 16.86 18.91
C HIS A 418 -16.86 17.46 19.59
N CYS A 419 -16.71 18.79 19.63
CA CYS A 419 -15.64 19.45 20.36
C CYS A 419 -15.69 19.22 21.88
N ALA A 420 -16.89 19.19 22.49
CA ALA A 420 -17.04 18.86 23.91
C ALA A 420 -16.60 17.42 24.20
N ARG A 421 -17.08 16.48 23.39
CA ARG A 421 -16.76 15.06 23.49
C ARG A 421 -15.27 14.74 23.30
N LEU A 422 -14.59 15.40 22.35
CA LEU A 422 -13.14 15.23 22.16
C LEU A 422 -12.31 15.63 23.40
N ARG A 423 -12.80 16.57 24.21
CA ARG A 423 -12.19 17.01 25.47
C ARG A 423 -12.60 16.14 26.68
N GLY A 424 -13.44 15.14 26.48
CA GLY A 424 -13.99 14.30 27.56
C GLY A 424 -15.19 14.91 28.29
N ASP A 425 -15.74 16.04 27.82
CA ASP A 425 -16.95 16.65 28.35
C ASP A 425 -18.20 16.00 27.75
N PHE A 426 -18.49 14.77 28.19
CA PHE A 426 -19.60 13.95 27.74
C PHE A 426 -20.97 14.55 28.10
N GLU A 427 -21.08 15.12 29.30
CA GLU A 427 -22.31 15.74 29.79
C GLU A 427 -22.63 17.04 29.04
N GLY A 428 -21.61 17.88 28.78
CA GLY A 428 -21.77 19.07 27.94
C GLY A 428 -22.15 18.70 26.50
N ALA A 429 -21.57 17.64 25.94
CA ALA A 429 -21.94 17.15 24.60
C ALA A 429 -23.40 16.68 24.56
N ARG A 430 -23.86 15.93 25.58
CA ARG A 430 -25.25 15.46 25.69
C ARG A 430 -26.24 16.63 25.69
N LYS A 431 -26.02 17.64 26.53
CA LYS A 431 -26.88 18.83 26.64
C LYS A 431 -27.03 19.60 25.32
N LEU A 432 -26.02 19.53 24.44
CA LEU A 432 -26.06 20.15 23.13
C LEU A 432 -26.83 19.31 22.10
N LEU A 433 -26.86 17.98 22.25
CA LEU A 433 -27.42 17.04 21.27
C LEU A 433 -28.88 16.67 21.54
N GLU A 434 -29.27 16.47 22.80
CA GLU A 434 -30.63 16.01 23.15
C GLU A 434 -31.74 16.92 22.60
N PRO A 435 -31.66 18.27 22.72
CA PRO A 435 -32.71 19.15 22.18
C PRO A 435 -32.82 19.08 20.65
N GLN A 436 -31.77 18.62 19.96
CA GLN A 436 -31.70 18.60 18.51
C GLN A 436 -32.41 17.38 17.90
N LEU A 437 -32.73 16.35 18.70
CA LEU A 437 -33.43 15.16 18.23
C LEU A 437 -34.83 15.46 17.67
N ASP A 438 -35.53 16.42 18.27
CA ASP A 438 -36.91 16.73 17.91
C ASP A 438 -37.02 17.62 16.67
N VAL A 439 -35.99 18.44 16.40
CA VAL A 439 -35.98 19.44 15.32
C VAL A 439 -35.17 19.03 14.08
N SER A 440 -34.32 18.01 14.20
CA SER A 440 -33.49 17.52 13.08
C SER A 440 -34.30 16.74 12.04
N ASP A 441 -33.88 16.80 10.79
CA ASP A 441 -34.33 15.85 9.77
C ASP A 441 -33.94 14.41 10.14
N PRO A 442 -34.57 13.38 9.54
CA PRO A 442 -34.27 11.99 9.87
C PRO A 442 -32.79 11.60 9.76
N GLY A 443 -32.08 12.07 8.74
CA GLY A 443 -30.67 11.71 8.51
C GLY A 443 -29.76 12.27 9.60
N VAL A 444 -29.90 13.56 9.90
CA VAL A 444 -29.13 14.20 10.99
C VAL A 444 -29.55 13.65 12.36
N ARG A 445 -30.83 13.32 12.57
CA ARG A 445 -31.31 12.66 13.79
C ARG A 445 -30.65 11.31 14.02
N SER A 446 -30.51 10.49 12.98
CA SER A 446 -29.78 9.21 13.07
C SER A 446 -28.35 9.40 13.55
N ASP A 447 -27.67 10.36 12.93
CA ASP A 447 -26.30 10.76 13.24
C ASP A 447 -26.15 11.25 14.71
N ILE A 448 -27.13 12.00 15.23
CA ILE A 448 -27.20 12.45 16.63
C ILE A 448 -27.42 11.28 17.58
N LEU A 449 -28.31 10.34 17.24
CA LEU A 449 -28.55 9.13 18.04
C LEU A 449 -27.27 8.29 18.19
N ALA A 450 -26.51 8.13 17.10
CA ALA A 450 -25.22 7.46 17.15
C ALA A 450 -24.19 8.23 18.01
N ASP A 451 -24.14 9.56 17.91
CA ASP A 451 -23.28 10.39 18.76
C ASP A 451 -23.62 10.26 20.26
N LEU A 452 -24.91 10.24 20.61
CA LEU A 452 -25.38 9.97 21.98
C LEU A 452 -25.01 8.55 22.44
N GLY A 453 -25.14 7.54 21.57
CA GLY A 453 -24.71 6.18 21.89
C GLY A 453 -23.22 6.10 22.21
N LEU A 454 -22.38 6.79 21.43
CA LEU A 454 -20.94 6.87 21.70
C LEU A 454 -20.63 7.58 23.02
N ILE A 455 -21.42 8.59 23.41
CA ILE A 455 -21.32 9.26 24.72
C ILE A 455 -21.59 8.26 25.86
N GLU A 456 -22.64 7.43 25.75
CA GLU A 456 -22.93 6.38 26.76
C GLU A 456 -21.81 5.36 26.89
N CYS A 457 -21.14 5.05 25.78
CA CYS A 457 -19.99 4.15 25.72
C CYS A 457 -18.67 4.79 26.18
N GLY A 458 -18.65 6.10 26.49
CA GLY A 458 -17.43 6.83 26.84
C GLY A 458 -16.44 7.01 25.69
N LEU A 459 -16.92 6.92 24.44
CA LEU A 459 -16.10 7.03 23.23
C LEU A 459 -16.10 8.47 22.71
N ARG A 460 -14.92 8.98 22.34
CA ARG A 460 -14.78 10.41 21.98
C ARG A 460 -15.15 10.70 20.53
N SER A 461 -15.15 9.68 19.68
CA SER A 461 -15.42 9.78 18.25
C SER A 461 -15.68 8.38 17.67
N LEU A 462 -16.28 8.31 16.48
CA LEU A 462 -16.36 7.06 15.71
C LEU A 462 -14.97 6.48 15.43
N ALA A 463 -13.95 7.34 15.29
CA ALA A 463 -12.57 6.89 15.08
C ALA A 463 -11.97 6.18 16.29
N ASP A 464 -12.61 6.22 17.47
CA ASP A 464 -12.19 5.43 18.64
C ASP A 464 -12.85 4.03 18.68
N VAL A 465 -13.83 3.76 17.82
CA VAL A 465 -14.36 2.40 17.58
C VAL A 465 -13.34 1.65 16.73
N ARG A 466 -12.32 1.10 17.39
CA ARG A 466 -11.24 0.34 16.75
C ARG A 466 -11.09 -0.98 17.46
N LEU A 467 -10.94 -2.04 16.66
CA LEU A 467 -10.62 -3.36 17.20
C LEU A 467 -9.33 -3.27 18.03
N PRO A 468 -9.32 -3.91 19.21
CA PRO A 468 -8.14 -3.92 20.07
C PRO A 468 -6.95 -4.59 19.37
N PRO A 469 -5.71 -4.31 19.79
CA PRO A 469 -4.52 -4.94 19.23
C PRO A 469 -4.37 -6.42 19.61
N ASP A 470 -5.01 -6.83 20.71
CA ASP A 470 -5.02 -8.20 21.23
C ASP A 470 -6.43 -8.80 21.13
N GLU A 471 -6.52 -10.05 20.68
CA GLU A 471 -7.75 -10.81 20.50
C GLU A 471 -8.46 -11.05 21.83
N GLN A 472 -7.73 -11.19 22.94
CA GLN A 472 -8.30 -11.44 24.27
C GLN A 472 -9.15 -10.27 24.77
N MET A 473 -8.94 -9.07 24.25
CA MET A 473 -9.67 -7.85 24.63
C MET A 473 -11.00 -7.67 23.88
N LEU A 474 -11.35 -8.56 22.95
CA LEU A 474 -12.59 -8.43 22.16
C LEU A 474 -13.85 -8.45 23.02
N GLY A 475 -13.87 -9.26 24.09
CA GLY A 475 -14.99 -9.31 25.04
C GLY A 475 -15.23 -7.97 25.74
N ASP A 476 -14.16 -7.37 26.28
CA ASP A 476 -14.23 -6.05 26.94
C ASP A 476 -14.62 -4.95 25.95
N PHE A 477 -14.10 -5.03 24.72
CA PHE A 477 -14.48 -4.12 23.64
C PHE A 477 -15.97 -4.21 23.32
N ALA A 478 -16.52 -5.42 23.18
CA ALA A 478 -17.95 -5.61 22.92
C ALA A 478 -18.82 -5.10 24.07
N ALA A 479 -18.44 -5.39 25.32
CA ALA A 479 -19.17 -4.96 26.52
C ALA A 479 -19.28 -3.44 26.64
N GLN A 480 -18.29 -2.68 26.13
CA GLN A 480 -18.33 -1.22 26.11
C GLN A 480 -19.57 -0.65 25.38
N PHE A 481 -20.10 -1.37 24.37
CA PHE A 481 -21.21 -0.90 23.54
C PHE A 481 -22.59 -1.12 24.18
N GLU A 482 -22.70 -1.93 25.23
CA GLU A 482 -23.98 -2.27 25.87
C GLU A 482 -24.73 -1.04 26.37
N ARG A 483 -24.00 -0.07 26.96
CA ARG A 483 -24.60 1.17 27.49
C ARG A 483 -25.22 2.05 26.41
N GLY A 484 -24.66 2.04 25.20
CA GLY A 484 -25.15 2.81 24.05
C GLY A 484 -26.10 2.04 23.13
N TRP A 485 -26.34 0.76 23.38
CA TRP A 485 -26.97 -0.18 22.45
C TRP A 485 -28.32 0.29 21.90
N THR A 486 -29.23 0.69 22.79
CA THR A 486 -30.57 1.17 22.43
C THR A 486 -30.52 2.40 21.50
N LEU A 487 -29.53 3.28 21.70
CA LEU A 487 -29.36 4.47 20.87
C LEU A 487 -28.85 4.11 19.47
N PHE A 488 -27.89 3.18 19.38
CA PHE A 488 -27.42 2.67 18.09
C PHE A 488 -28.53 1.95 17.33
N GLN A 489 -29.35 1.14 18.00
CA GLN A 489 -30.50 0.48 17.35
C GLN A 489 -31.51 1.49 16.79
N ARG A 490 -31.77 2.58 17.53
CA ARG A 490 -32.63 3.66 17.04
C ARG A 490 -32.03 4.38 15.84
N SER A 491 -30.71 4.62 15.84
CA SER A 491 -29.98 5.17 14.68
C SER A 491 -30.07 4.24 13.45
N SER A 492 -29.80 2.95 13.63
CA SER A 492 -29.81 1.94 12.56
C SER A 492 -31.17 1.80 11.84
N ARG A 493 -32.28 2.02 12.57
CA ARG A 493 -33.65 1.88 12.06
C ARG A 493 -34.15 3.07 11.22
N VAL A 494 -33.39 4.16 11.12
CA VAL A 494 -33.79 5.31 10.29
C VAL A 494 -33.68 4.96 8.81
N ALA A 495 -34.78 5.08 8.07
CA ALA A 495 -34.87 4.67 6.67
C ALA A 495 -34.30 5.69 5.66
N ALA A 496 -34.26 6.98 6.01
CA ALA A 496 -33.96 8.09 5.10
C ALA A 496 -32.47 8.50 5.07
N GLY A 497 -31.56 7.52 5.04
CA GLY A 497 -30.11 7.78 5.07
C GLY A 497 -29.55 8.05 6.48
N GLY A 498 -28.21 8.06 6.63
CA GLY A 498 -27.53 8.38 7.91
C GLY A 498 -27.48 7.26 8.96
N ARG A 499 -27.91 6.03 8.64
CA ARG A 499 -27.87 4.88 9.57
C ARG A 499 -26.49 4.24 9.76
N ASN A 500 -25.54 4.59 8.89
CA ASN A 500 -24.21 3.97 8.82
C ASN A 500 -23.41 4.07 10.13
N HIS A 501 -23.58 5.12 10.95
CA HIS A 501 -22.87 5.23 12.24
C HIS A 501 -23.43 4.25 13.28
N GLY A 502 -24.75 4.13 13.39
CA GLY A 502 -25.40 3.15 14.26
C GLY A 502 -25.11 1.72 13.80
N ASP A 503 -25.23 1.46 12.50
CA ASP A 503 -24.89 0.17 11.89
C ASP A 503 -23.42 -0.20 12.14
N PHE A 504 -22.50 0.75 12.02
CA PHE A 504 -21.09 0.51 12.30
C PHE A 504 -20.86 0.11 13.76
N CYS A 505 -21.38 0.87 14.73
CA CYS A 505 -21.19 0.54 16.15
C CYS A 505 -21.78 -0.83 16.51
N ILE A 506 -22.99 -1.15 16.01
CA ILE A 506 -23.63 -2.45 16.25
C ILE A 506 -22.81 -3.57 15.60
N GLY A 507 -22.45 -3.42 14.33
CA GLY A 507 -21.69 -4.41 13.59
C GLY A 507 -20.34 -4.72 14.24
N MET A 508 -19.60 -3.70 14.67
CA MET A 508 -18.32 -3.88 15.35
C MET A 508 -18.47 -4.59 16.70
N ALA A 509 -19.52 -4.27 17.46
CA ALA A 509 -19.79 -4.90 18.75
C ALA A 509 -20.21 -6.38 18.60
N LEU A 510 -21.12 -6.68 17.67
CA LEU A 510 -21.54 -8.06 17.37
C LEU A 510 -20.37 -8.92 16.88
N PHE A 511 -19.56 -8.36 15.98
CA PHE A 511 -18.36 -9.03 15.49
C PHE A 511 -17.41 -9.38 16.65
N ALA A 512 -17.12 -8.42 17.53
CA ALA A 512 -16.24 -8.65 18.67
C ALA A 512 -16.80 -9.63 19.71
N LYS A 513 -18.13 -9.74 19.81
CA LYS A 513 -18.82 -10.73 20.67
C LYS A 513 -18.74 -12.16 20.13
N GLY A 514 -18.28 -12.34 18.88
CA GLY A 514 -18.29 -13.63 18.18
C GLY A 514 -19.59 -13.93 17.45
N GLU A 515 -20.51 -12.97 17.36
CA GLU A 515 -21.77 -13.07 16.61
C GLU A 515 -21.55 -12.60 15.15
N GLY A 516 -20.56 -13.22 14.48
CA GLY A 516 -20.07 -12.82 13.16
C GLY A 516 -21.18 -12.76 12.10
N ASP A 517 -22.03 -13.78 12.02
CA ASP A 517 -23.13 -13.84 11.04
C ASP A 517 -24.13 -12.70 11.20
N GLU A 518 -24.51 -12.36 12.44
CA GLU A 518 -25.43 -11.25 12.72
C GLU A 518 -24.78 -9.89 12.39
N SER A 519 -23.47 -9.77 12.59
CA SER A 519 -22.71 -8.54 12.33
C SER A 519 -22.67 -8.15 10.86
N ILE A 520 -22.68 -9.12 9.94
CA ILE A 520 -22.46 -8.92 8.50
C ILE A 520 -23.42 -7.88 7.93
N SER A 521 -24.72 -8.04 8.18
CA SER A 521 -25.73 -7.14 7.59
C SER A 521 -25.56 -5.68 8.05
N TYR A 522 -25.14 -5.47 9.29
CA TYR A 522 -24.87 -4.13 9.83
C TYR A 522 -23.59 -3.56 9.22
N LEU A 523 -22.52 -4.36 9.17
CA LEU A 523 -21.24 -3.95 8.61
C LEU A 523 -21.32 -3.66 7.11
N GLU A 524 -22.09 -4.43 6.33
CA GLU A 524 -22.33 -4.18 4.90
C GLU A 524 -22.96 -2.79 4.67
N ARG A 525 -24.01 -2.47 5.44
CA ARG A 525 -24.68 -1.16 5.34
C ARG A 525 -23.76 -0.03 5.80
N ALA A 526 -22.96 -0.26 6.83
CA ALA A 526 -21.96 0.69 7.29
C ALA A 526 -20.89 0.96 6.23
N VAL A 527 -20.30 -0.09 5.66
CA VAL A 527 -19.28 0.01 4.60
C VAL A 527 -19.84 0.70 3.36
N ALA A 528 -21.04 0.33 2.92
CA ALA A 528 -21.71 0.97 1.78
C ALA A 528 -21.90 2.48 2.03
N GLY A 529 -22.49 2.86 3.18
CA GLY A 529 -22.74 4.27 3.49
C GLY A 529 -21.47 5.08 3.78
N MET A 530 -20.41 4.47 4.32
CA MET A 530 -19.14 5.17 4.55
C MET A 530 -18.27 5.26 3.29
N SER A 531 -18.41 4.33 2.34
CA SER A 531 -17.67 4.36 1.07
C SER A 531 -18.10 5.49 0.14
N ALA A 532 -19.29 6.06 0.35
CA ALA A 532 -19.78 7.23 -0.39
C ALA A 532 -18.97 8.53 -0.09
N ASP A 533 -18.34 8.62 1.09
CA ASP A 533 -17.52 9.77 1.50
C ASP A 533 -16.18 9.30 2.12
N PRO A 534 -15.26 8.74 1.30
CA PRO A 534 -14.01 8.16 1.79
C PRO A 534 -13.06 9.21 2.39
N ASP A 535 -13.17 10.48 1.99
CA ASP A 535 -12.37 11.56 2.58
C ASP A 535 -12.78 11.82 4.04
N ARG A 536 -14.06 11.63 4.38
CA ARG A 536 -14.58 11.75 5.76
C ARG A 536 -14.25 10.56 6.65
N TYR A 537 -14.23 9.34 6.11
CA TYR A 537 -14.10 8.12 6.92
C TYR A 537 -12.75 7.38 6.78
N GLY A 538 -12.01 7.60 5.70
CA GLY A 538 -10.77 6.86 5.39
C GLY A 538 -9.48 7.44 5.99
N ARG A 539 -9.44 8.74 6.34
CA ARG A 539 -8.24 9.31 7.00
C ARG A 539 -8.33 9.05 8.51
N PHE A 540 -7.67 7.98 8.98
CA PHE A 540 -7.61 7.56 10.40
C PHE A 540 -8.96 7.17 11.04
N GLY A 541 -9.85 6.47 10.34
CA GLY A 541 -11.20 6.36 10.84
C GLY A 541 -12.00 5.18 10.34
N PRO A 542 -13.26 5.08 10.78
CA PRO A 542 -14.14 3.91 10.81
C PRO A 542 -14.18 2.97 9.61
N LEU A 543 -13.99 3.47 8.39
CA LEU A 543 -14.24 2.69 7.17
C LEU A 543 -13.30 1.49 7.07
N ASP A 544 -12.02 1.66 7.36
CA ASP A 544 -11.05 0.56 7.25
C ASP A 544 -11.27 -0.49 8.36
N SER A 545 -11.67 -0.05 9.56
CA SER A 545 -12.08 -0.95 10.64
C SER A 545 -13.31 -1.77 10.24
N ALA A 546 -14.31 -1.12 9.63
CA ALA A 546 -15.53 -1.77 9.17
C ALA A 546 -15.24 -2.78 8.05
N ARG A 547 -14.39 -2.41 7.07
CA ARG A 547 -13.95 -3.30 5.99
C ARG A 547 -13.21 -4.52 6.53
N LEU A 548 -12.29 -4.32 7.47
CA LEU A 548 -11.53 -5.42 8.07
C LEU A 548 -12.46 -6.37 8.84
N ALA A 549 -13.33 -5.84 9.70
CA ALA A 549 -14.30 -6.66 10.44
C ALA A 549 -15.26 -7.42 9.50
N LEU A 550 -15.76 -6.74 8.46
CA LEU A 550 -16.66 -7.35 7.48
C LEU A 550 -15.95 -8.43 6.65
N ALA A 551 -14.72 -8.17 6.18
CA ALA A 551 -13.93 -9.13 5.43
C ALA A 551 -13.69 -10.40 6.26
N THR A 552 -13.29 -10.25 7.53
CA THR A 552 -13.09 -11.38 8.43
C THR A 552 -14.40 -12.13 8.69
N ALA A 553 -15.50 -11.43 8.99
CA ALA A 553 -16.79 -12.06 9.23
C ALA A 553 -17.29 -12.85 8.00
N LEU A 554 -17.19 -12.28 6.81
CA LEU A 554 -17.55 -12.95 5.55
C LEU A 554 -16.67 -14.17 5.30
N ALA A 555 -15.36 -14.06 5.50
CA ALA A 555 -14.44 -15.19 5.34
C ALA A 555 -14.76 -16.34 6.31
N GLU A 556 -15.09 -16.02 7.56
CA GLU A 556 -15.41 -17.01 8.59
C GLU A 556 -16.72 -17.77 8.35
N THR A 557 -17.60 -17.26 7.48
CA THR A 557 -18.80 -18.01 7.07
C THR A 557 -18.49 -19.23 6.20
N ALA A 558 -17.28 -19.33 5.65
CA ALA A 558 -16.85 -20.38 4.72
C ALA A 558 -17.78 -20.57 3.50
N ASP A 559 -18.47 -19.50 3.07
CA ASP A 559 -19.30 -19.48 1.88
C ASP A 559 -18.48 -19.02 0.67
N LEU A 560 -18.24 -19.94 -0.28
CA LEU A 560 -17.53 -19.69 -1.53
C LEU A 560 -18.11 -18.51 -2.33
N ALA A 561 -19.42 -18.25 -2.25
CA ALA A 561 -20.04 -17.13 -2.96
C ALA A 561 -19.62 -15.75 -2.39
N ARG A 562 -19.19 -15.71 -1.12
CA ARG A 562 -18.78 -14.48 -0.41
C ARG A 562 -17.29 -14.20 -0.49
N VAL A 563 -16.48 -15.21 -0.84
CA VAL A 563 -15.01 -15.11 -0.94
C VAL A 563 -14.54 -13.92 -1.79
N PRO A 564 -15.06 -13.65 -3.00
CA PRO A 564 -14.61 -12.52 -3.81
C PRO A 564 -14.85 -11.16 -3.15
N TYR A 565 -15.94 -11.03 -2.38
CA TYR A 565 -16.25 -9.78 -1.69
C TYR A 565 -15.39 -9.60 -0.45
N ALA A 566 -15.17 -10.67 0.33
CA ALA A 566 -14.25 -10.66 1.46
C ALA A 566 -12.81 -10.30 1.02
N GLN A 567 -12.35 -10.85 -0.10
CA GLN A 567 -11.05 -10.55 -0.69
C GLN A 567 -10.90 -9.06 -1.04
N ASP A 568 -11.86 -8.48 -1.76
CA ASP A 568 -11.81 -7.06 -2.16
C ASP A 568 -11.76 -6.12 -0.93
N LEU A 569 -12.58 -6.40 0.08
CA LEU A 569 -12.59 -5.63 1.33
C LEU A 569 -11.26 -5.72 2.09
N LEU A 570 -10.67 -6.91 2.16
CA LEU A 570 -9.39 -7.14 2.84
C LEU A 570 -8.24 -6.40 2.14
N VAL A 571 -8.20 -6.44 0.80
CA VAL A 571 -7.21 -5.70 -0.01
C VAL A 571 -7.33 -4.20 0.27
N GLN A 572 -8.55 -3.65 0.21
CA GLN A 572 -8.78 -2.23 0.49
C GLN A 572 -8.37 -1.83 1.92
N ALA A 573 -8.65 -2.69 2.91
CA ALA A 573 -8.27 -2.45 4.30
C ALA A 573 -6.75 -2.44 4.48
N VAL A 574 -6.01 -3.32 3.81
CA VAL A 574 -4.54 -3.40 3.90
C VAL A 574 -3.85 -2.23 3.19
N GLU A 575 -4.38 -1.78 2.05
CA GLU A 575 -3.83 -0.64 1.29
C GLU A 575 -3.98 0.71 2.02
N SER A 576 -4.94 0.83 2.94
CA SER A 576 -5.31 2.08 3.63
C SER A 576 -4.23 2.69 4.55
N LYS A 577 -3.09 2.01 4.76
CA LYS A 577 -2.05 2.32 5.77
C LYS A 577 -2.56 2.30 7.22
N ALA A 578 -3.82 1.96 7.48
CA ALA A 578 -4.34 1.76 8.83
C ALA A 578 -3.61 0.58 9.51
N LYS A 579 -3.42 0.66 10.83
CA LYS A 579 -2.81 -0.43 11.60
C LYS A 579 -3.88 -1.50 11.87
N ALA A 580 -4.06 -2.42 10.93
CA ALA A 580 -4.86 -3.63 11.17
C ALA A 580 -4.20 -4.51 12.27
N PRO A 581 -4.95 -4.98 13.27
CA PRO A 581 -4.44 -5.94 14.25
C PRO A 581 -4.00 -7.24 13.58
N GLN A 582 -2.86 -7.81 14.00
CA GLN A 582 -2.29 -9.00 13.34
C GLN A 582 -3.23 -10.21 13.43
N TYR A 583 -3.91 -10.42 14.56
CA TYR A 583 -4.85 -11.54 14.72
C TYR A 583 -6.04 -11.44 13.77
N MET A 584 -6.49 -10.24 13.39
CA MET A 584 -7.59 -10.07 12.43
C MET A 584 -7.18 -10.52 11.03
N LEU A 585 -5.97 -10.15 10.63
CA LEU A 585 -5.39 -10.55 9.35
C LEU A 585 -5.17 -12.06 9.32
N ARG A 586 -4.66 -12.63 10.41
CA ARG A 586 -4.52 -14.08 10.60
C ARG A 586 -5.85 -14.79 10.46
N ARG A 587 -6.89 -14.37 11.19
CA ARG A 587 -8.24 -14.96 11.13
C ARG A 587 -8.81 -14.94 9.71
N ALA A 588 -8.75 -13.78 9.05
CA ALA A 588 -9.25 -13.64 7.68
C ALA A 588 -8.50 -14.57 6.70
N LEU A 589 -7.16 -14.58 6.75
CA LEU A 589 -6.35 -15.42 5.87
C LEU A 589 -6.59 -16.91 6.10
N MET A 590 -6.64 -17.37 7.35
CA MET A 590 -6.91 -18.78 7.67
C MET A 590 -8.30 -19.21 7.18
N ALA A 591 -9.32 -18.36 7.38
CA ALA A 591 -10.68 -18.67 6.95
C ALA A 591 -10.80 -18.70 5.42
N LEU A 592 -10.11 -17.79 4.71
CA LEU A 592 -10.07 -17.79 3.24
C LEU A 592 -9.31 -19.00 2.70
N GLU A 593 -8.13 -19.32 3.24
CA GLU A 593 -7.35 -20.51 2.83
C GLU A 593 -8.15 -21.80 3.03
N LEU A 594 -8.90 -21.91 4.14
CA LEU A 594 -9.74 -23.07 4.41
C LEU A 594 -10.90 -23.22 3.42
N THR A 595 -11.41 -22.10 2.90
CA THR A 595 -12.56 -22.07 1.99
C THR A 595 -12.15 -22.22 0.53
N ASP A 596 -11.12 -21.47 0.11
CA ASP A 596 -10.53 -21.47 -1.22
C ASP A 596 -9.00 -21.25 -1.11
N PRO A 597 -8.20 -22.33 -1.19
CA PRO A 597 -6.75 -22.25 -1.05
C PRO A 597 -6.07 -21.34 -2.06
N ASP A 598 -6.57 -21.28 -3.30
CA ASP A 598 -5.96 -20.47 -4.37
C ASP A 598 -6.10 -18.98 -4.05
N VAL A 599 -7.26 -18.58 -3.52
CA VAL A 599 -7.50 -17.21 -3.05
C VAL A 599 -6.65 -16.89 -1.82
N GLY A 600 -6.50 -17.85 -0.89
CA GLY A 600 -5.60 -17.69 0.26
C GLY A 600 -4.17 -17.36 -0.15
N VAL A 601 -3.65 -18.06 -1.18
CA VAL A 601 -2.32 -17.81 -1.76
C VAL A 601 -2.23 -16.44 -2.45
N GLU A 602 -3.22 -16.08 -3.27
CA GLU A 602 -3.25 -14.79 -3.96
C GLU A 602 -3.21 -13.61 -2.96
N ILE A 603 -4.01 -13.70 -1.90
CA ILE A 603 -4.06 -12.66 -0.87
C ILE A 603 -2.77 -12.61 -0.06
N ALA A 604 -2.14 -13.75 0.25
CA ALA A 604 -0.87 -13.79 0.95
C ALA A 604 0.24 -13.03 0.19
N ASP A 605 0.34 -13.21 -1.14
CA ASP A 605 1.26 -12.48 -2.00
C ASP A 605 0.94 -10.97 -2.03
N GLY A 606 -0.32 -10.61 -2.25
CA GLY A 606 -0.77 -9.20 -2.21
C GLY A 606 -0.49 -8.52 -0.86
N PHE A 607 -0.70 -9.26 0.23
CA PHE A 607 -0.47 -8.82 1.59
C PHE A 607 1.01 -8.54 1.87
N TYR A 608 1.90 -9.44 1.44
CA TYR A 608 3.35 -9.22 1.52
C TYR A 608 3.79 -8.01 0.70
N ARG A 609 3.27 -7.84 -0.53
CA ARG A 609 3.59 -6.67 -1.36
C ARG A 609 3.18 -5.35 -0.73
N ALA A 610 2.07 -5.33 0.00
CA ALA A 610 1.55 -4.13 0.64
C ALA A 610 2.28 -3.76 1.95
N LEU A 611 2.63 -4.77 2.77
CA LEU A 611 3.17 -4.56 4.12
C LEU A 611 4.67 -4.86 4.27
N GLY A 612 5.27 -5.56 3.30
CA GLY A 612 6.65 -6.04 3.34
C GLY A 612 6.93 -6.90 4.57
N THR A 613 8.05 -6.62 5.25
CA THR A 613 8.48 -7.35 6.47
C THR A 613 7.45 -7.38 7.60
N ARG A 614 6.49 -6.45 7.62
CA ARG A 614 5.40 -6.44 8.63
C ARG A 614 4.40 -7.56 8.45
N ALA A 615 4.31 -8.16 7.26
CA ALA A 615 3.44 -9.31 6.97
C ALA A 615 4.01 -10.64 7.49
N LEU A 616 5.34 -10.74 7.64
CA LEU A 616 6.03 -12.01 7.92
C LEU A 616 5.50 -12.76 9.15
N PRO A 617 5.22 -12.12 10.32
CA PRO A 617 4.71 -12.86 11.47
C PRO A 617 3.37 -13.54 11.18
N VAL A 618 2.46 -12.85 10.48
CA VAL A 618 1.13 -13.39 10.15
C VAL A 618 1.24 -14.49 9.08
N LEU A 619 2.07 -14.29 8.05
CA LEU A 619 2.27 -15.29 6.99
C LEU A 619 2.97 -16.56 7.52
N ALA A 620 3.91 -16.42 8.46
CA ALA A 620 4.57 -17.54 9.11
C ALA A 620 3.58 -18.32 9.99
N GLU A 621 2.78 -17.64 10.80
CA GLU A 621 1.80 -18.27 11.69
C GLU A 621 0.69 -19.02 10.92
N THR A 622 0.26 -18.45 9.78
CA THR A 622 -0.72 -19.08 8.87
C THR A 622 -0.10 -20.14 7.95
N ARG A 623 1.23 -20.27 7.92
CA ARG A 623 1.98 -21.12 6.97
C ARG A 623 1.79 -20.78 5.49
N LEU A 624 1.07 -19.71 5.17
CA LEU A 624 0.92 -19.18 3.81
C LEU A 624 2.23 -18.60 3.27
N VAL A 625 3.21 -18.31 4.15
CA VAL A 625 4.54 -17.83 3.76
C VAL A 625 5.22 -18.73 2.72
N ARG A 626 4.96 -20.04 2.74
CA ARG A 626 5.51 -21.00 1.77
C ARG A 626 5.11 -20.72 0.32
N HIS A 627 3.99 -20.05 0.13
CA HIS A 627 3.47 -19.68 -1.19
C HIS A 627 3.93 -18.29 -1.65
N VAL A 628 4.74 -17.60 -0.84
CA VAL A 628 5.28 -16.27 -1.14
C VAL A 628 6.82 -16.33 -1.10
N PRO A 629 7.49 -16.67 -2.22
CA PRO A 629 8.94 -16.88 -2.26
C PRO A 629 9.75 -15.70 -1.71
N ASP A 630 9.38 -14.47 -2.07
CA ASP A 630 10.04 -13.25 -1.58
C ASP A 630 9.95 -13.12 -0.04
N ALA A 631 8.86 -13.61 0.57
CA ALA A 631 8.69 -13.59 2.02
C ALA A 631 9.55 -14.64 2.73
N LEU A 632 9.71 -15.83 2.13
CA LEU A 632 10.64 -16.85 2.60
C LEU A 632 12.09 -16.37 2.51
N ASP A 633 12.47 -15.73 1.40
CA ASP A 633 13.82 -15.18 1.21
C ASP A 633 14.12 -14.07 2.24
N GLU A 634 13.15 -13.21 2.55
CA GLU A 634 13.30 -12.20 3.60
C GLU A 634 13.37 -12.81 5.02
N LEU A 635 12.67 -13.93 5.28
CA LEU A 635 12.82 -14.68 6.54
C LEU A 635 14.22 -15.30 6.65
N LEU A 636 14.75 -15.87 5.57
CA LEU A 636 16.11 -16.41 5.55
C LEU A 636 17.16 -15.29 5.72
N ALA A 637 16.97 -14.14 5.07
CA ALA A 637 17.79 -12.96 5.31
C ALA A 637 17.69 -12.46 6.76
N THR A 638 16.52 -12.60 7.39
CA THR A 638 16.32 -12.30 8.82
C THR A 638 17.08 -13.28 9.71
N ALA A 639 17.08 -14.58 9.38
CA ALA A 639 17.85 -15.61 10.07
C ALA A 639 19.35 -15.34 10.03
N ASN A 640 19.87 -14.88 8.89
CA ASN A 640 21.28 -14.52 8.70
C ASN A 640 21.69 -13.17 9.32
N ARG A 641 20.74 -12.37 9.82
CA ARG A 641 21.05 -11.02 10.30
C ARG A 641 21.63 -11.04 11.71
N GLY A 642 22.96 -10.97 11.81
CA GLY A 642 23.71 -11.01 13.07
C GLY A 642 23.39 -9.89 14.08
N THR A 643 22.71 -8.81 13.68
CA THR A 643 22.26 -7.75 14.60
C THR A 643 20.99 -8.10 15.38
N LEU A 644 20.32 -9.20 15.04
CA LEU A 644 19.11 -9.68 15.72
C LEU A 644 19.46 -10.66 16.84
N THR A 645 18.52 -10.83 17.79
CA THR A 645 18.68 -11.80 18.88
C THR A 645 18.73 -13.23 18.33
N LYS A 646 19.50 -14.12 18.99
CA LYS A 646 19.58 -15.54 18.60
C LYS A 646 18.20 -16.19 18.47
N ARG A 647 17.28 -15.95 19.42
CA ARG A 647 15.90 -16.47 19.36
C ARG A 647 15.16 -16.06 18.09
N ARG A 648 15.24 -14.77 17.70
CA ARG A 648 14.59 -14.29 16.47
C ARG A 648 15.17 -14.90 15.22
N ARG A 649 16.51 -15.04 15.18
CA ARG A 649 17.20 -15.70 14.07
C ARG A 649 16.82 -17.18 13.98
N TRP A 650 16.75 -17.85 15.13
CA TRP A 650 16.32 -19.24 15.28
C TRP A 650 14.90 -19.45 14.79
N ASP A 651 13.93 -18.66 15.25
CA ASP A 651 12.51 -18.77 14.84
C ASP A 651 12.34 -18.58 13.32
N ALA A 652 13.09 -17.65 12.74
CA ALA A 652 13.08 -17.41 11.30
C ALA A 652 13.67 -18.60 10.52
N ALA A 653 14.85 -19.10 10.93
CA ALA A 653 15.47 -20.27 10.32
C ALA A 653 14.59 -21.52 10.45
N TRP A 654 14.02 -21.74 11.63
CA TRP A 654 13.09 -22.83 11.90
C TRP A 654 11.89 -22.80 10.95
N THR A 655 11.28 -21.63 10.79
CA THR A 655 10.14 -21.43 9.88
C THR A 655 10.54 -21.75 8.44
N VAL A 656 11.67 -21.22 7.96
CA VAL A 656 12.14 -21.48 6.59
C VAL A 656 12.40 -22.97 6.36
N LEU A 657 13.02 -23.66 7.33
CA LEU A 657 13.29 -25.10 7.24
C LEU A 657 11.99 -25.92 7.17
N GLN A 658 11.02 -25.64 8.05
CA GLN A 658 9.73 -26.33 8.09
C GLN A 658 8.93 -26.13 6.79
N GLU A 659 8.81 -24.89 6.32
CA GLU A 659 8.02 -24.58 5.14
C GLU A 659 8.70 -25.08 3.85
N SER A 660 10.03 -25.00 3.75
CA SER A 660 10.77 -25.58 2.62
C SER A 660 10.63 -27.10 2.56
N HIS A 661 10.52 -27.77 3.72
CA HIS A 661 10.22 -29.20 3.77
C HIS A 661 8.81 -29.51 3.30
N ALA A 662 7.80 -28.74 3.72
CA ALA A 662 6.41 -28.93 3.30
C ALA A 662 6.22 -28.80 1.78
N MET A 663 7.02 -27.95 1.12
CA MET A 663 6.97 -27.73 -0.33
C MET A 663 7.59 -28.87 -1.16
N ARG A 664 8.40 -29.76 -0.56
CA ARG A 664 9.23 -30.73 -1.29
C ARG A 664 8.44 -31.67 -2.21
N GLU A 665 7.20 -32.01 -1.83
CA GLU A 665 6.36 -32.98 -2.57
C GLU A 665 5.55 -32.32 -3.68
N ALA A 666 5.33 -31.00 -3.58
CA ALA A 666 4.59 -30.21 -4.56
C ALA A 666 5.49 -29.58 -5.63
N ALA A 667 6.78 -29.39 -5.32
CA ALA A 667 7.73 -28.72 -6.20
C ALA A 667 8.23 -29.64 -7.34
N SER A 668 8.37 -29.08 -8.56
CA SER A 668 8.94 -29.79 -9.72
C SER A 668 10.03 -28.96 -10.39
N GLY A 669 11.10 -29.60 -10.88
CA GLY A 669 12.20 -28.90 -11.56
C GLY A 669 12.95 -27.93 -10.63
N ASP A 670 13.07 -26.67 -11.07
CA ASP A 670 13.86 -25.63 -10.40
C ASP A 670 13.33 -25.26 -8.99
N ASP A 671 12.02 -25.37 -8.76
CA ASP A 671 11.41 -25.06 -7.46
C ASP A 671 11.89 -26.02 -6.35
N ALA A 672 12.06 -27.30 -6.69
CA ALA A 672 12.53 -28.31 -5.74
C ALA A 672 14.00 -28.07 -5.34
N ALA A 673 14.82 -27.60 -6.30
CA ALA A 673 16.20 -27.21 -6.03
C ALA A 673 16.26 -25.99 -5.11
N SER A 674 15.42 -24.97 -5.36
CA SER A 674 15.35 -23.77 -4.55
C SER A 674 14.86 -24.04 -3.12
N SER A 675 13.83 -24.89 -2.94
CA SER A 675 13.38 -25.31 -1.59
C SER A 675 14.48 -26.07 -0.84
N LYS A 676 15.22 -26.93 -1.53
CA LYS A 676 16.35 -27.65 -0.92
C LYS A 676 17.45 -26.69 -0.47
N GLU A 677 17.81 -25.72 -1.31
CA GLU A 677 18.82 -24.70 -1.00
C GLU A 677 18.44 -23.88 0.24
N ARG A 678 17.21 -23.34 0.29
CA ARG A 678 16.69 -22.62 1.47
C ARG A 678 16.70 -23.48 2.73
N ALA A 679 16.27 -24.75 2.63
CA ALA A 679 16.28 -25.66 3.77
C ALA A 679 17.70 -25.91 4.29
N THR A 680 18.67 -26.09 3.39
CA THR A 680 20.07 -26.24 3.75
C THR A 680 20.61 -25.00 4.46
N GLU A 681 20.40 -23.81 3.92
CA GLU A 681 20.88 -22.56 4.53
C GLU A 681 20.22 -22.30 5.89
N ALA A 682 18.91 -22.57 6.01
CA ALA A 682 18.20 -22.45 7.28
C ALA A 682 18.72 -23.43 8.33
N LEU A 683 19.00 -24.69 7.97
CA LEU A 683 19.58 -25.67 8.88
C LEU A 683 20.98 -25.22 9.34
N ASP A 684 21.78 -24.63 8.46
CA ASP A 684 23.11 -24.12 8.82
C ASP A 684 23.04 -23.01 9.86
N VAL A 685 22.08 -22.09 9.73
CA VAL A 685 21.84 -21.05 10.73
C VAL A 685 21.43 -21.67 12.07
N LEU A 686 20.59 -22.72 12.06
CA LEU A 686 20.22 -23.43 13.29
C LEU A 686 21.43 -24.11 13.95
N VAL A 687 22.29 -24.79 13.16
CA VAL A 687 23.54 -25.39 13.68
C VAL A 687 24.45 -24.32 14.28
N GLU A 688 24.60 -23.16 13.62
CA GLU A 688 25.40 -22.04 14.14
C GLU A 688 24.88 -21.53 15.48
N LEU A 689 23.55 -21.38 15.60
CA LEU A 689 22.92 -20.82 16.80
C LEU A 689 22.82 -21.84 17.95
N ALA A 690 23.01 -23.13 17.68
CA ALA A 690 22.99 -24.22 18.66
C ALA A 690 24.32 -24.34 19.43
N ASP A 691 24.83 -23.23 19.97
CA ASP A 691 26.05 -23.15 20.78
C ASP A 691 25.78 -23.07 22.29
N GLU A 692 24.52 -22.82 22.69
CA GLU A 692 24.09 -22.72 24.09
C GLU A 692 22.66 -23.23 24.31
N ALA A 693 22.28 -23.44 25.57
CA ALA A 693 20.89 -23.73 25.93
C ALA A 693 20.01 -22.47 25.78
N PRO A 694 18.75 -22.58 25.31
CA PRO A 694 18.02 -23.81 24.98
C PRO A 694 18.25 -24.35 23.56
N PHE A 695 18.99 -23.64 22.71
CA PHE A 695 19.13 -23.96 21.28
C PHE A 695 19.77 -25.33 21.01
N ILE A 696 20.74 -25.75 21.85
CA ILE A 696 21.30 -27.11 21.78
C ILE A 696 20.21 -28.17 21.95
N ASP A 697 19.30 -27.98 22.91
CA ASP A 697 18.23 -28.95 23.21
C ASP A 697 17.20 -28.98 22.10
N GLU A 698 16.76 -27.82 21.61
CA GLU A 698 15.84 -27.72 20.47
C GLU A 698 16.45 -28.34 19.20
N MET A 699 17.77 -28.20 18.99
CA MET A 699 18.46 -28.83 17.86
C MET A 699 18.54 -30.34 17.97
N ILE A 700 18.82 -30.86 19.17
CA ILE A 700 18.83 -32.31 19.44
C ILE A 700 17.44 -32.89 19.19
N GLU A 701 16.38 -32.23 19.67
CA GLU A 701 15.00 -32.65 19.44
C GLU A 701 14.64 -32.65 17.94
N LEU A 702 15.05 -31.60 17.20
CA LEU A 702 14.85 -31.52 15.76
C LEU A 702 15.49 -32.70 15.02
N LEU A 703 16.76 -33.00 15.31
CA LEU A 703 17.52 -34.06 14.64
C LEU A 703 17.07 -35.46 15.06
N ALA A 704 16.49 -35.61 16.25
CA ALA A 704 15.95 -36.88 16.74
C ALA A 704 14.68 -37.33 15.99
N ASP A 705 13.93 -36.41 15.39
CA ASP A 705 12.79 -36.77 14.52
C ASP A 705 13.29 -37.35 13.20
N GLU A 706 13.24 -38.68 13.07
CA GLU A 706 13.66 -39.38 11.86
C GLU A 706 12.86 -38.98 10.62
N ARG A 707 11.70 -38.33 10.72
CA ARG A 707 10.93 -37.81 9.58
C ARG A 707 10.89 -36.29 9.53
N GLY A 708 11.71 -35.65 10.37
CA GLY A 708 11.74 -34.21 10.56
C GLY A 708 12.20 -33.43 9.31
N PRO A 709 12.04 -32.09 9.33
CA PRO A 709 12.26 -31.25 8.17
C PRO A 709 13.73 -31.15 7.75
N TRP A 710 14.67 -31.44 8.66
CA TRP A 710 16.11 -31.48 8.38
C TRP A 710 16.48 -32.46 7.26
N ARG A 711 15.65 -33.47 6.97
CA ARG A 711 15.85 -34.43 5.87
C ARG A 711 15.84 -33.79 4.49
N THR A 712 15.23 -32.62 4.33
CA THR A 712 15.29 -31.86 3.08
C THR A 712 16.67 -31.23 2.89
N ALA A 713 17.29 -30.81 4.00
CA ALA A 713 18.54 -30.07 4.03
C ALA A 713 19.79 -30.97 4.04
N THR A 714 19.74 -32.09 4.75
CA THR A 714 20.90 -32.97 4.97
C THR A 714 20.53 -34.46 5.03
N ASP A 715 21.54 -35.32 4.97
CA ASP A 715 21.36 -36.78 5.10
C ASP A 715 21.47 -37.24 6.56
N ALA A 716 21.05 -38.49 6.79
CA ALA A 716 20.99 -39.06 8.14
C ALA A 716 22.38 -39.27 8.77
N LEU A 717 23.43 -39.40 7.97
CA LEU A 717 24.78 -39.56 8.48
C LEU A 717 25.31 -38.23 9.02
N ASP A 718 25.21 -37.17 8.22
CA ASP A 718 25.61 -35.82 8.59
C ASP A 718 24.82 -35.32 9.82
N ALA A 719 23.50 -35.58 9.87
CA ALA A 719 22.66 -35.24 11.01
C ALA A 719 23.14 -35.90 12.32
N ARG A 720 23.52 -37.18 12.28
CA ARG A 720 24.05 -37.90 13.46
C ARG A 720 25.38 -37.34 13.94
N ILE A 721 26.25 -36.92 13.03
CA ILE A 721 27.53 -36.30 13.39
C ILE A 721 27.30 -34.96 14.10
N VAL A 722 26.36 -34.15 13.61
CA VAL A 722 25.96 -32.90 14.27
C VAL A 722 25.38 -33.19 15.65
N GLN A 723 24.46 -34.16 15.76
CA GLN A 723 23.85 -34.55 17.04
C GLN A 723 24.88 -35.05 18.05
N ALA A 724 25.88 -35.82 17.61
CA ALA A 724 26.98 -36.25 18.47
C ALA A 724 27.80 -35.06 19.00
N THR A 725 28.08 -34.08 18.14
CA THR A 725 28.80 -32.84 18.53
C THR A 725 28.00 -32.05 19.57
N LEU A 726 26.68 -31.96 19.42
CA LEU A 726 25.79 -31.29 20.38
C LEU A 726 25.78 -32.04 21.73
N TYR A 727 25.72 -33.37 21.74
CA TYR A 727 25.83 -34.16 22.97
C TYR A 727 27.20 -34.00 23.64
N GLU A 728 28.29 -33.96 22.88
CA GLU A 728 29.63 -33.70 23.39
C GLU A 728 29.71 -32.32 24.06
N SER A 729 29.12 -31.28 23.45
CA SER A 729 29.08 -29.92 24.01
C SER A 729 28.34 -29.85 25.36
N LYS A 730 27.36 -30.75 25.58
CA LYS A 730 26.64 -30.90 26.86
C LYS A 730 27.38 -31.78 27.87
N GLY A 731 28.56 -32.32 27.54
CA GLY A 731 29.28 -33.30 28.35
C GLY A 731 28.62 -34.69 28.38
N GLN A 732 27.68 -34.97 27.48
CA GLN A 732 26.99 -36.26 27.38
C GLN A 732 27.73 -37.21 26.44
N PHE A 733 28.97 -37.55 26.78
CA PHE A 733 29.87 -38.32 25.91
C PHE A 733 29.32 -39.71 25.50
N ALA A 734 28.55 -40.36 26.38
CA ALA A 734 27.91 -41.64 26.07
C ALA A 734 26.85 -41.53 24.96
N ASN A 735 26.07 -40.45 24.97
CA ASN A 735 25.08 -40.18 23.92
C ASN A 735 25.77 -39.82 22.60
N ALA A 736 26.84 -39.02 22.67
CA ALA A 736 27.67 -38.71 21.50
C ALA A 736 28.26 -39.98 20.86
N ALA A 737 28.85 -40.87 21.68
CA ALA A 737 29.38 -42.16 21.21
C ALA A 737 28.30 -43.05 20.60
N THR A 738 27.07 -43.02 21.13
CA THR A 738 25.93 -43.77 20.60
C THR A 738 25.56 -43.29 19.19
N GLU A 739 25.46 -41.98 18.95
CA GLU A 739 25.15 -41.45 17.62
C GLU A 739 26.28 -41.70 16.61
N LEU A 740 27.54 -41.59 17.03
CA LEU A 740 28.67 -41.96 16.17
C LEU A 740 28.71 -43.47 15.85
N SER A 741 28.31 -44.33 16.79
CA SER A 741 28.21 -45.78 16.55
C SER A 741 27.15 -46.10 15.48
N ARG A 742 26.02 -45.37 15.50
CA ARG A 742 24.98 -45.46 14.45
C ARG A 742 25.49 -44.94 13.11
N ALA A 743 26.24 -43.84 13.11
CA ALA A 743 26.91 -43.31 11.92
C ALA A 743 27.92 -44.31 11.33
N PHE A 744 28.67 -45.00 12.18
CA PHE A 744 29.63 -46.03 11.78
C PHE A 744 28.94 -47.19 11.03
N HIS A 745 27.86 -47.73 11.60
CA HIS A 745 27.10 -48.79 10.93
C HIS A 745 26.52 -48.33 9.59
N ALA A 746 25.92 -47.15 9.56
CA ALA A 746 25.36 -46.59 8.32
C ALA A 746 26.43 -46.38 7.23
N THR A 747 27.64 -45.97 7.62
CA THR A 747 28.77 -45.79 6.70
C THR A 747 29.17 -47.10 6.03
N LEU A 748 29.25 -48.19 6.80
CA LEU A 748 29.61 -49.51 6.28
C LEU A 748 28.52 -50.14 5.41
N ASP A 749 27.25 -49.79 5.64
CA ASP A 749 26.13 -50.33 4.86
C ASP A 749 26.02 -49.69 3.46
N VAL A 750 26.51 -48.47 3.27
CA VAL A 750 26.53 -47.78 1.95
C VAL A 750 27.62 -48.36 1.03
N ASP A 751 28.70 -48.90 1.60
CA ASP A 751 29.79 -49.58 0.88
C ASP A 751 30.40 -48.74 -0.28
N ASP A 752 30.66 -47.44 -0.02
CA ASP A 752 31.34 -46.55 -0.97
C ASP A 752 32.88 -46.65 -0.90
N GLU A 753 33.59 -46.14 -1.91
CA GLU A 753 35.05 -46.19 -2.02
C GLU A 753 35.78 -45.57 -0.80
N TRP A 754 35.09 -44.70 -0.05
CA TRP A 754 35.61 -43.98 1.10
C TRP A 754 35.10 -44.53 2.44
N ALA A 755 34.26 -45.57 2.43
CA ALA A 755 33.58 -46.09 3.61
C ALA A 755 34.57 -46.61 4.66
N LEU A 756 35.68 -47.21 4.22
CA LEU A 756 36.72 -47.72 5.11
C LEU A 756 37.37 -46.60 5.94
N GLY A 757 37.82 -45.53 5.29
CA GLY A 757 38.46 -44.39 5.97
C GLY A 757 37.48 -43.61 6.86
N LYS A 758 36.23 -43.45 6.43
CA LYS A 758 35.16 -42.84 7.25
C LYS A 758 34.85 -43.67 8.49
N ALA A 759 34.79 -45.00 8.36
CA ALA A 759 34.52 -45.91 9.46
C ALA A 759 35.68 -45.94 10.48
N GLU A 760 36.93 -45.90 10.01
CA GLU A 760 38.11 -45.77 10.87
C GLU A 760 38.09 -44.46 11.67
N ALA A 761 37.75 -43.35 11.01
CA ALA A 761 37.60 -42.05 11.67
C ALA A 761 36.53 -42.06 12.77
N LEU A 762 35.35 -42.61 12.48
CA LEU A 762 34.27 -42.72 13.45
C LEU A 762 34.65 -43.62 14.64
N LEU A 763 35.40 -44.70 14.42
CA LEU A 763 35.92 -45.54 15.50
C LEU A 763 36.87 -44.78 16.41
N ASP A 764 37.82 -44.03 15.84
CA ASP A 764 38.74 -43.21 16.63
C ASP A 764 37.99 -42.16 17.47
N ASP A 765 36.95 -41.54 16.91
CA ASP A 765 36.13 -40.57 17.62
C ASP A 765 35.30 -41.22 18.75
N ILE A 766 34.71 -42.39 18.52
CA ILE A 766 34.01 -43.16 19.55
C ILE A 766 34.97 -43.56 20.68
N ARG A 767 36.19 -43.98 20.33
CA ARG A 767 37.25 -44.32 21.29
C ARG A 767 37.68 -43.10 22.11
N ALA A 768 37.76 -41.92 21.50
CA ALA A 768 38.09 -40.68 22.20
C ALA A 768 37.01 -40.26 23.21
N LEU A 769 35.73 -40.55 22.93
CA LEU A 769 34.60 -40.20 23.80
C LEU A 769 34.38 -41.19 24.96
N GLY A 770 34.58 -42.49 24.72
CA GLY A 770 34.21 -43.55 25.67
C GLY A 770 35.30 -44.58 25.98
N GLY A 771 36.52 -44.39 25.49
CA GLY A 771 37.63 -45.33 25.65
C GLY A 771 37.47 -46.62 24.84
N ASP A 772 38.33 -47.60 25.10
CA ASP A 772 38.36 -48.87 24.37
C ASP A 772 37.08 -49.71 24.53
N GLU A 773 36.37 -49.54 25.65
CA GLU A 773 35.10 -50.23 25.88
C GLU A 773 34.00 -49.79 24.89
N ALA A 774 33.99 -48.52 24.47
CA ALA A 774 33.00 -47.98 23.55
C ALA A 774 33.14 -48.51 22.11
N VAL A 775 34.35 -48.93 21.71
CA VAL A 775 34.63 -49.47 20.36
C VAL A 775 34.70 -50.99 20.30
N ALA A 776 34.74 -51.67 21.45
CA ALA A 776 34.99 -53.11 21.54
C ALA A 776 34.05 -53.97 20.66
N SER A 777 32.78 -53.56 20.52
CA SER A 777 31.78 -54.24 19.69
C SER A 777 31.85 -53.89 18.20
N LEU A 778 32.45 -52.75 17.86
CA LEU A 778 32.52 -52.19 16.49
C LEU A 778 33.81 -52.63 15.76
N GLU A 779 34.91 -52.78 16.50
CA GLU A 779 36.23 -53.15 15.98
C GLU A 779 36.24 -54.46 15.16
N PRO A 780 35.55 -55.55 15.59
CA PRO A 780 35.51 -56.77 14.79
C PRO A 780 34.82 -56.57 13.44
N ARG A 781 33.76 -55.74 13.41
CA ARG A 781 33.03 -55.42 12.18
C ARG A 781 33.88 -54.59 11.22
N TYR A 782 34.64 -53.62 11.73
CA TYR A 782 35.59 -52.84 10.92
C TYR A 782 36.67 -53.73 10.32
N ARG A 783 37.31 -54.61 11.10
CA ARG A 783 38.34 -55.54 10.58
C ARG A 783 37.79 -56.45 9.48
N GLN A 784 36.60 -57.01 9.69
CA GLN A 784 35.94 -57.84 8.69
C GLN A 784 35.70 -57.07 7.39
N TYR A 785 35.19 -55.84 7.48
CA TYR A 785 34.95 -54.99 6.31
C TYR A 785 36.27 -54.60 5.62
N LYS A 786 37.30 -54.26 6.39
CA LYS A 786 38.66 -53.97 5.88
C LYS A 786 39.23 -55.12 5.06
N GLU A 787 39.18 -56.34 5.56
CA GLU A 787 39.65 -57.52 4.82
C GLU A 787 38.90 -57.72 3.49
N VAL A 788 37.58 -57.50 3.48
CA VAL A 788 36.76 -57.61 2.26
C VAL A 788 37.11 -56.51 1.27
N PHE A 789 37.26 -55.27 1.75
CA PHE A 789 37.63 -54.11 0.95
C PHE A 789 39.03 -54.26 0.33
N GLU A 790 40.01 -54.72 1.11
CA GLU A 790 41.38 -54.98 0.65
C GLU A 790 41.42 -56.11 -0.40
N ARG A 791 40.66 -57.20 -0.21
CA ARG A 791 40.54 -58.28 -1.20
C ARG A 791 39.89 -57.80 -2.51
N ARG A 792 38.88 -56.94 -2.45
CA ARG A 792 38.27 -56.31 -3.64
C ARG A 792 39.30 -55.43 -4.36
N SER A 793 40.04 -54.62 -3.62
CA SER A 793 41.07 -53.73 -4.16
C SER A 793 42.23 -54.49 -4.82
N GLN A 794 42.57 -55.68 -4.32
CA GLN A 794 43.59 -56.57 -4.92
C GLN A 794 43.15 -57.23 -6.24
N SER A 795 41.85 -57.19 -6.59
CA SER A 795 41.33 -57.75 -7.84
C SER A 795 41.35 -56.77 -9.03
N GLY A 796 41.58 -55.48 -8.78
CA GLY A 796 41.97 -54.50 -9.80
C GLY A 796 43.50 -54.39 -9.84
N LEU A 797 44.12 -54.51 -11.01
CA LEU A 797 45.58 -54.44 -11.18
C LEU A 797 46.17 -53.18 -10.50
N VAL A 798 46.84 -53.36 -9.36
CA VAL A 798 47.73 -52.34 -8.80
C VAL A 798 49.03 -52.42 -9.60
N VAL A 799 49.13 -51.59 -10.63
CA VAL A 799 50.42 -51.33 -11.30
C VAL A 799 51.28 -50.55 -10.29
N PRO A 800 52.51 -51.00 -9.96
CA PRO A 800 53.40 -50.21 -9.13
C PRO A 800 53.68 -48.87 -9.81
N PRO A 801 53.63 -47.74 -9.09
CA PRO A 801 53.86 -46.43 -9.69
C PRO A 801 55.23 -46.39 -10.37
N THR A 802 55.26 -45.92 -11.62
CA THR A 802 56.48 -45.79 -12.43
C THR A 802 57.29 -44.52 -12.12
N VAL A 803 56.84 -43.73 -11.14
CA VAL A 803 57.39 -42.41 -10.79
C VAL A 803 58.09 -42.51 -9.44
N ASP A 804 59.36 -42.11 -9.39
CA ASP A 804 60.15 -42.04 -8.16
C ASP A 804 59.45 -41.08 -7.16
N PRO A 805 59.38 -41.38 -5.85
CA PRO A 805 58.89 -40.43 -4.83
C PRO A 805 59.50 -39.03 -4.95
N GLU A 806 60.77 -38.92 -5.38
CA GLU A 806 61.43 -37.64 -5.62
C GLU A 806 60.87 -36.86 -6.83
N GLU A 807 60.15 -37.51 -7.74
CA GLU A 807 59.55 -36.91 -8.95
C GLU A 807 58.06 -36.57 -8.80
N PHE A 808 57.44 -36.82 -7.64
CA PHE A 808 56.03 -36.51 -7.40
C PHE A 808 55.81 -35.01 -7.14
N TYR A 809 55.22 -34.32 -8.12
CA TYR A 809 54.78 -32.93 -7.99
C TYR A 809 53.30 -32.86 -7.65
N GLY A 810 52.96 -32.18 -6.55
CA GLY A 810 51.56 -32.07 -6.15
C GLY A 810 51.29 -30.98 -5.13
N LEU A 811 50.12 -30.37 -5.26
CA LEU A 811 49.54 -29.50 -4.25
C LEU A 811 48.67 -30.37 -3.34
N VAL A 812 48.92 -30.31 -2.03
CA VAL A 812 48.09 -30.94 -1.00
C VAL A 812 47.34 -29.82 -0.29
N LEU A 813 46.02 -29.84 -0.39
CA LEU A 813 45.17 -28.85 0.28
C LEU A 813 44.71 -29.41 1.62
N VAL A 814 45.06 -28.75 2.72
CA VAL A 814 44.64 -29.11 4.07
C VAL A 814 43.56 -28.14 4.52
N VAL A 815 42.33 -28.63 4.67
CA VAL A 815 41.17 -27.78 5.01
C VAL A 815 40.69 -28.04 6.44
N GLY A 816 40.52 -26.95 7.18
CA GLY A 816 39.99 -26.92 8.55
C GLY A 816 41.05 -26.61 9.60
N GLY A 817 40.63 -26.52 10.86
CA GLY A 817 41.47 -26.15 12.00
C GLY A 817 41.32 -24.68 12.45
N ASN A 818 41.90 -24.38 13.61
CA ASN A 818 41.81 -23.11 14.34
C ASN A 818 43.17 -22.39 14.46
N GLU A 819 43.21 -21.24 15.13
CA GLU A 819 44.44 -20.45 15.29
C GLU A 819 45.57 -21.23 15.99
N THR A 820 45.24 -22.12 16.93
CA THR A 820 46.24 -22.97 17.61
C THR A 820 46.93 -23.92 16.64
N GLN A 821 46.21 -24.44 15.66
CA GLN A 821 46.75 -25.33 14.64
C GLN A 821 47.50 -24.57 13.55
N GLN A 822 47.05 -23.35 13.22
CA GLN A 822 47.75 -22.47 12.28
C GLN A 822 49.20 -22.20 12.71
N ALA A 823 49.46 -22.12 14.02
CA ALA A 823 50.81 -21.97 14.57
C ALA A 823 51.76 -23.16 14.26
N GLN A 824 51.23 -24.29 13.78
CA GLN A 824 52.00 -25.50 13.46
C GLN A 824 52.26 -25.64 11.94
N ASP A 825 51.67 -24.79 11.10
CA ASP A 825 51.62 -24.97 9.63
C ASP A 825 53.03 -25.00 9.02
N GLU A 826 53.89 -24.07 9.40
CA GLU A 826 55.28 -24.02 8.95
C GLU A 826 56.06 -25.27 9.37
N ALA A 827 55.86 -25.75 10.61
CA ALA A 827 56.56 -26.90 11.15
C ALA A 827 56.09 -28.23 10.51
N ILE A 828 54.84 -28.31 10.06
CA ILE A 828 54.30 -29.44 9.31
C ILE A 828 54.79 -29.39 7.87
N ALA A 829 54.73 -28.22 7.23
CA ALA A 829 55.23 -28.02 5.87
C ALA A 829 56.73 -28.34 5.76
N ALA A 830 57.55 -27.93 6.72
CA ALA A 830 58.97 -28.25 6.75
C ALA A 830 59.23 -29.76 6.85
N ALA A 831 58.51 -30.48 7.72
CA ALA A 831 58.66 -31.92 7.91
C ALA A 831 58.25 -32.72 6.66
N ILE A 832 57.16 -32.31 6.00
CA ILE A 832 56.74 -32.95 4.74
C ILE A 832 57.73 -32.66 3.63
N LYS A 833 58.26 -31.43 3.54
CA LYS A 833 59.22 -31.06 2.50
C LYS A 833 60.58 -31.77 2.61
N GLU A 834 60.96 -32.22 3.80
CA GLU A 834 62.15 -33.05 4.00
C GLU A 834 62.02 -34.43 3.35
N GLN A 835 60.82 -35.02 3.38
CA GLN A 835 60.54 -36.34 2.80
C GLN A 835 59.98 -36.27 1.37
N TRP A 836 59.32 -35.16 1.01
CA TRP A 836 58.63 -34.93 -0.26
C TRP A 836 58.98 -33.54 -0.79
N PRO A 837 60.19 -33.35 -1.35
CA PRO A 837 60.73 -32.02 -1.68
C PRO A 837 59.90 -31.23 -2.71
N ASN A 838 59.16 -31.94 -3.55
CA ASN A 838 58.35 -31.40 -4.65
C ASN A 838 56.85 -31.28 -4.33
N VAL A 839 56.43 -31.57 -3.09
CA VAL A 839 55.06 -31.38 -2.61
C VAL A 839 54.90 -30.00 -1.97
N THR A 840 53.81 -29.30 -2.33
CA THR A 840 53.42 -28.03 -1.71
C THR A 840 52.18 -28.22 -0.87
N LEU A 841 52.24 -27.84 0.40
CA LEU A 841 51.07 -27.78 1.28
C LEU A 841 50.42 -26.40 1.20
N ILE A 842 49.10 -26.35 1.07
CA ILE A 842 48.31 -25.15 1.34
C ILE A 842 47.34 -25.45 2.48
N PHE A 843 47.29 -24.56 3.46
CA PHE A 843 46.39 -24.68 4.61
C PHE A 843 45.26 -23.68 4.48
N GLU A 844 44.05 -24.19 4.32
CA GLU A 844 42.81 -23.40 4.35
C GLU A 844 42.17 -23.51 5.73
N ARG A 845 42.52 -22.54 6.60
CA ARG A 845 42.07 -22.49 7.99
C ARG A 845 40.68 -21.88 8.05
N THR A 846 39.67 -22.73 8.22
CA THR A 846 38.27 -22.31 8.20
C THR A 846 37.85 -21.53 9.44
N GLY A 847 38.65 -21.57 10.53
CA GLY A 847 38.45 -20.74 11.73
C GLY A 847 37.06 -20.85 12.36
N TRP A 848 36.32 -21.91 12.02
CA TRP A 848 34.90 -22.09 12.37
C TRP A 848 33.96 -20.96 11.90
N ALA A 849 34.38 -20.12 10.95
CA ALA A 849 33.63 -18.94 10.54
C ALA A 849 32.29 -19.26 9.86
N SER A 850 31.33 -18.33 9.96
CA SER A 850 29.91 -18.49 9.62
C SER A 850 29.59 -18.74 8.14
N SER A 851 30.43 -18.30 7.20
CA SER A 851 30.10 -18.25 5.77
C SER A 851 30.79 -19.34 4.95
N TRP A 852 30.39 -20.60 5.16
CA TRP A 852 31.01 -21.72 4.43
C TRP A 852 30.91 -21.61 2.90
N GLY A 853 29.86 -20.97 2.37
CA GLY A 853 29.69 -20.76 0.93
C GLY A 853 30.76 -19.83 0.34
N ASP A 854 31.09 -18.75 1.05
CA ASP A 854 32.19 -17.85 0.67
C ASP A 854 33.55 -18.53 0.84
N GLN A 855 33.71 -19.31 1.91
CA GLN A 855 34.91 -20.11 2.12
C GLN A 855 35.12 -21.09 0.96
N LEU A 856 34.08 -21.82 0.55
CA LEU A 856 34.13 -22.75 -0.57
C LEU A 856 34.49 -22.03 -1.88
N LYS A 857 33.86 -20.89 -2.18
CA LYS A 857 34.20 -20.07 -3.36
C LYS A 857 35.64 -19.60 -3.36
N ASN A 858 36.16 -19.17 -2.20
CA ASN A 858 37.52 -18.69 -2.09
C ASN A 858 38.54 -19.81 -2.31
N MET A 859 38.25 -21.04 -1.87
CA MET A 859 39.14 -22.19 -2.04
C MET A 859 38.96 -22.95 -3.37
N GLU A 860 37.96 -22.63 -4.20
CA GLU A 860 37.70 -23.36 -5.47
C GLU A 860 38.93 -23.44 -6.38
N GLY A 861 39.70 -22.34 -6.48
CA GLY A 861 40.91 -22.29 -7.31
C GLY A 861 42.02 -23.22 -6.80
N GLU A 862 42.11 -23.43 -5.49
CA GLU A 862 43.09 -24.32 -4.87
C GLU A 862 42.62 -25.77 -4.92
N LEU A 863 41.33 -26.01 -4.67
CA LEU A 863 40.68 -27.31 -4.81
C LEU A 863 40.85 -27.88 -6.21
N ALA A 864 40.66 -27.08 -7.26
CA ALA A 864 40.85 -27.52 -8.65
C ALA A 864 42.30 -27.89 -8.99
N ARG A 865 43.28 -27.42 -8.22
CA ARG A 865 44.72 -27.68 -8.42
C ARG A 865 45.27 -28.76 -7.49
N ALA A 866 44.49 -29.18 -6.48
CA ALA A 866 44.91 -30.14 -5.49
C ALA A 866 45.05 -31.53 -6.10
N ARG A 867 46.14 -32.22 -5.74
CA ARG A 867 46.32 -33.65 -6.01
C ARG A 867 45.70 -34.52 -4.94
N VAL A 868 45.54 -34.00 -3.74
CA VAL A 868 44.80 -34.63 -2.64
C VAL A 868 44.33 -33.56 -1.67
N VAL A 869 43.17 -33.78 -1.05
CA VAL A 869 42.62 -32.91 -0.03
C VAL A 869 42.63 -33.60 1.34
N ILE A 870 43.17 -32.94 2.36
CA ILE A 870 43.13 -33.41 3.75
C ILE A 870 42.05 -32.64 4.48
N LEU A 871 41.04 -33.33 4.99
CA LEU A 871 39.93 -32.73 5.72
C LEU A 871 40.10 -32.95 7.23
N MET A 872 40.26 -31.86 7.98
CA MET A 872 40.34 -31.91 9.44
C MET A 872 39.00 -32.31 10.08
N ARG A 873 39.07 -32.96 11.26
CA ARG A 873 37.91 -33.39 12.08
C ARG A 873 36.78 -32.37 12.17
N TYR A 874 37.13 -31.09 12.33
CA TYR A 874 36.16 -30.03 12.63
C TYR A 874 35.88 -29.09 11.44
N VAL A 875 35.76 -29.64 10.24
CA VAL A 875 35.19 -28.90 9.11
C VAL A 875 33.68 -28.96 9.23
N ARG A 876 33.00 -27.80 9.17
CA ARG A 876 31.53 -27.71 9.19
C ARG A 876 30.93 -28.74 8.22
N THR A 877 29.92 -29.49 8.66
CA THR A 877 29.38 -30.66 7.95
C THR A 877 29.03 -30.36 6.50
N MET A 878 28.42 -29.20 6.23
CA MET A 878 28.06 -28.75 4.88
C MET A 878 29.26 -28.30 4.03
N LEU A 879 30.23 -27.60 4.61
CA LEU A 879 31.49 -27.28 3.92
C LEU A 879 32.21 -28.57 3.52
N GLY A 880 32.38 -29.49 4.48
CA GLY A 880 33.02 -30.77 4.25
C GLY A 880 32.28 -31.59 3.19
N LYS A 881 30.94 -31.59 3.20
CA LYS A 881 30.12 -32.27 2.18
C LYS A 881 30.36 -31.72 0.78
N HIS A 882 30.36 -30.39 0.63
CA HIS A 882 30.61 -29.76 -0.67
C HIS A 882 32.03 -30.00 -1.14
N ILE A 883 33.03 -29.90 -0.25
CA ILE A 883 34.42 -30.22 -0.59
C ILE A 883 34.53 -31.67 -1.07
N ARG A 884 33.97 -32.64 -0.33
CA ARG A 884 33.97 -34.06 -0.73
C ARG A 884 33.29 -34.26 -2.09
N LYS A 885 32.16 -33.61 -2.32
CA LYS A 885 31.46 -33.65 -3.61
C LYS A 885 32.35 -33.11 -4.75
N ARG A 886 33.01 -31.96 -4.54
CA ARG A 886 33.95 -31.38 -5.51
C ARG A 886 35.14 -32.30 -5.76
N CYS A 887 35.68 -32.92 -4.71
CA CYS A 887 36.74 -33.91 -4.84
C CYS A 887 36.30 -35.08 -5.74
N SER A 888 35.10 -35.65 -5.50
CA SER A 888 34.54 -36.71 -6.34
C SER A 888 34.27 -36.26 -7.79
N GLU A 889 33.75 -35.04 -8.00
CA GLU A 889 33.50 -34.49 -9.35
C GLU A 889 34.79 -34.30 -10.16
N ASN A 890 35.92 -34.03 -9.49
CA ASN A 890 37.21 -33.75 -10.13
C ASN A 890 38.20 -34.93 -10.03
N ASP A 891 37.76 -36.09 -9.56
CA ASP A 891 38.60 -37.28 -9.33
C ASP A 891 39.84 -36.99 -8.45
N ILE A 892 39.64 -36.14 -7.44
CA ILE A 892 40.66 -35.76 -6.47
C ILE A 892 40.47 -36.63 -5.22
N PRO A 893 41.48 -37.41 -4.80
CA PRO A 893 41.38 -38.16 -3.56
C PRO A 893 41.31 -37.23 -2.34
N TRP A 894 40.66 -37.68 -1.28
CA TRP A 894 40.67 -36.97 -0.01
C TRP A 894 40.89 -37.91 1.18
N VAL A 895 41.52 -37.40 2.23
CA VAL A 895 41.84 -38.15 3.46
C VAL A 895 41.34 -37.37 4.68
N ALA A 896 40.69 -38.07 5.60
CA ALA A 896 40.28 -37.48 6.88
C ALA A 896 41.48 -37.39 7.84
N CYS A 897 41.68 -36.22 8.46
CA CYS A 897 42.58 -36.06 9.60
C CYS A 897 41.76 -36.10 10.90
N THR A 898 41.78 -37.27 11.55
CA THR A 898 40.92 -37.62 12.69
C THR A 898 41.40 -37.02 14.02
N GLY A 899 42.69 -36.67 14.12
CA GLY A 899 43.26 -36.02 15.30
C GLY A 899 43.53 -34.53 15.10
N SER A 900 43.51 -33.77 16.20
CA SER A 900 43.78 -32.33 16.24
C SER A 900 45.27 -31.96 16.43
N GLY A 901 46.12 -32.94 16.76
CA GLY A 901 47.54 -32.75 17.05
C GLY A 901 48.46 -32.91 15.84
N ARG A 902 49.68 -32.36 15.95
CA ARG A 902 50.71 -32.36 14.88
C ARG A 902 50.97 -33.74 14.28
N ALA A 903 51.12 -34.76 15.13
CA ALA A 903 51.42 -36.12 14.67
C ALA A 903 50.28 -36.73 13.83
N SER A 904 49.03 -36.41 14.14
CA SER A 904 47.87 -36.88 13.36
C SER A 904 47.79 -36.17 12.01
N MET A 905 48.04 -34.85 11.98
CA MET A 905 48.10 -34.09 10.74
C MET A 905 49.19 -34.61 9.79
N LEU A 906 50.40 -34.86 10.31
CA LEU A 906 51.50 -35.43 9.52
C LEU A 906 51.13 -36.78 8.90
N ARG A 907 50.59 -37.71 9.70
CA ARG A 907 50.18 -39.03 9.21
C ARG A 907 49.10 -38.95 8.13
N ALA A 908 48.08 -38.09 8.32
CA ALA A 908 47.02 -37.94 7.33
C ALA A 908 47.54 -37.33 6.02
N ILE A 909 48.44 -36.34 6.10
CA ILE A 909 49.08 -35.73 4.93
C ILE A 909 49.94 -36.75 4.19
N GLU A 910 50.80 -37.50 4.88
CA GLU A 910 51.64 -38.54 4.29
C GLU A 910 50.80 -39.63 3.61
N GLN A 911 49.73 -40.09 4.26
CA GLN A 911 48.79 -41.03 3.65
C GLN A 911 48.14 -40.47 2.39
N GLY A 912 47.71 -39.20 2.42
CA GLY A 912 47.14 -38.54 1.25
C GLY A 912 48.12 -38.44 0.08
N ILE A 913 49.37 -38.06 0.35
CA ILE A 913 50.44 -38.01 -0.66
C ILE A 913 50.67 -39.39 -1.28
N LEU A 914 50.77 -40.44 -0.46
CA LEU A 914 50.94 -41.82 -0.93
C LEU A 914 49.76 -42.28 -1.79
N LEU A 915 48.54 -41.88 -1.45
CA LEU A 915 47.32 -42.26 -2.17
C LEU A 915 47.27 -41.58 -3.55
N ALA A 916 47.55 -40.28 -3.61
CA ALA A 916 47.68 -39.55 -4.87
C ALA A 916 48.84 -40.07 -5.74
N TRP A 917 49.98 -40.39 -5.12
CA TRP A 917 51.15 -40.96 -5.82
C TRP A 917 50.83 -42.30 -6.48
N ARG A 918 50.09 -43.18 -5.80
CA ARG A 918 49.63 -44.46 -6.38
C ARG A 918 48.67 -44.26 -7.54
N GLN A 919 47.75 -43.30 -7.45
CA GLN A 919 46.80 -43.00 -8.54
C GLN A 919 47.50 -42.44 -9.79
N SER A 920 48.58 -41.66 -9.64
CA SER A 920 49.39 -41.20 -10.79
C SER A 920 50.05 -42.34 -11.58
N GLY A 921 50.28 -43.51 -10.98
CA GLY A 921 50.79 -44.70 -11.69
C GLY A 921 49.76 -45.39 -12.58
N VAL A 922 48.47 -45.28 -12.26
CA VAL A 922 47.37 -45.92 -13.00
C VAL A 922 47.03 -45.14 -14.27
N ALA A 923 47.13 -43.81 -14.26
CA ALA A 923 46.88 -42.95 -15.42
C ALA A 923 47.95 -43.10 -16.52
N ALA A 924 49.19 -43.44 -16.17
CA ALA A 924 50.29 -43.65 -17.13
C ALA A 924 50.24 -45.02 -17.83
N ALA A 925 49.56 -46.02 -17.25
CA ALA A 925 49.44 -47.36 -17.81
C ALA A 925 48.30 -47.50 -18.86
N GLY A 926 47.50 -46.45 -19.05
CA GLY A 926 46.37 -46.40 -19.99
C GLY A 926 46.64 -45.64 -21.30
N GLN A 927 47.90 -45.30 -21.61
CA GLN A 927 48.32 -44.70 -22.90
C GLN A 927 49.03 -45.70 -23.80
#